data_AF-A0A1U7LIP1-F1
#
_entry.id   AF-A0A1U7LIP1-F1
#
_cell.length_a   1.000
_cell.length_b   1.000
_cell.length_c   1.000
_cell.angle_alpha   90.00
_cell.angle_beta   90.00
_cell.angle_gamma   90.00
#
_symmetry.space_group_name_H-M   'P 1'
#
loop_
_entity.id
_entity.type
_entity.pdbx_description
1 polymer ?
#
loop_
_entity_poly.entity_id
_entity_poly.type
_entity_poly.pdbx_seq_one_letter_code
_entity_poly.pdbx_strand_id
1 'polypeptide(L)'
;MAHVGAKAPRLLLMGLRRSGKSSIQKVVFQKMPPQDTLYLGTSAAEPRESIGSFVDVQVLDFPSQLDFFDSEWDFEGVLRDIGALIFVIDAQDEYLEALSALHVTIMKVLRMNPGMLIEIFVHKVDGLSDDYRIDTQRDIQQRTLDELADAGIDGVTISFHLTSIFDHSIFEAFSKVIQKLIPQLPTLENLLNILCSNSGIEKAFLFDVVSKIYIATDSSPVDVQSYEICADFIDVIYDISSIYSFERTKQTNGDNETGEEEISSIMKLNNGLVIYLRAIDKYLVLICLMRHESMEKHGLSVQALEAMTKDEELPVFVDTVIVGSGPAALFLSWLLHGNTPSYVASSVAGHPDPVLHGKLANFPNDSLYHVLRHCPDLFSHIFSNPIYSTKALPINAMFDALLRPNIDVDPSTHSLIEFQNTPSNKVTHLVIGDSQFSGGQWVDNVSKKDYVADSQALSYGELLSLPGFSFSEWHKAKHGAESILERPYFRDVAEYYSSYPEKTGIADTLRLSTRVTLVQRTREGFEVRTQSRAEDAIIHCRHVVLASGLYSSTIPASPALQPYLHARYTSDPGLPIMVVGSGFSAADAIKENISHRPVIHLYHWHPEASSPLKYCHPQAYPDYAQVYRQMKLSAASGQPSGNYEGLPNSLIKYVKHLDNGELELCVSTSHGDITRRIGQIGIYIGRRGKLDYLSEDLMGEIGLNNEWLQNDGLRRYVKGDLVGFHVAEKVWAIGSVMGDSLVRQSMGGVIACAADILHDIS
;
A
#
# COMPACT_ATOMS: atom_id res chain seq x y z
N MET A 1 3.80 -9.13 13.41
CA MET A 1 4.06 -8.57 14.78
C MET A 1 3.90 -9.65 15.85
N ALA A 2 4.86 -10.56 15.99
CA ALA A 2 4.87 -11.53 17.08
C ALA A 2 6.11 -11.34 17.98
N HIS A 3 5.86 -11.19 19.28
CA HIS A 3 6.77 -11.42 20.42
C HIS A 3 8.17 -10.76 20.40
N VAL A 4 8.22 -9.43 20.54
CA VAL A 4 9.40 -8.74 21.11
C VAL A 4 9.01 -8.07 22.43
N GLY A 5 9.20 -8.78 23.54
CA GLY A 5 9.60 -8.23 24.86
C GLY A 5 8.78 -7.13 25.55
N ALA A 6 7.66 -6.65 25.01
CA ALA A 6 6.81 -5.67 25.69
C ALA A 6 5.94 -6.37 26.74
N LYS A 7 6.17 -6.06 28.02
CA LYS A 7 5.33 -6.51 29.15
C LYS A 7 3.89 -6.08 28.86
N ALA A 8 2.95 -7.04 28.80
CA ALA A 8 1.54 -6.75 28.59
C ALA A 8 1.00 -5.79 29.67
N PRO A 9 0.03 -4.91 29.34
CA PRO A 9 -0.51 -3.93 30.27
C PRO A 9 -1.23 -4.63 31.42
N ARG A 10 -0.76 -4.41 32.66
CA ARG A 10 -1.37 -4.98 33.86
C ARG A 10 -2.38 -4.01 34.47
N LEU A 11 -3.60 -4.48 34.74
CA LEU A 11 -4.68 -3.73 35.39
C LEU A 11 -4.89 -4.23 36.80
N LEU A 12 -4.90 -3.34 37.79
CA LEU A 12 -5.24 -3.68 39.17
C LEU A 12 -6.69 -3.29 39.45
N LEU A 13 -7.48 -4.21 40.02
CA LEU A 13 -8.89 -3.97 40.32
C LEU A 13 -9.13 -4.03 41.84
N MET A 14 -9.39 -2.88 42.46
CA MET A 14 -9.56 -2.74 43.90
C MET A 14 -10.97 -2.25 44.26
N GLY A 15 -11.40 -2.47 45.50
CA GLY A 15 -12.67 -1.95 46.01
C GLY A 15 -13.10 -2.64 47.31
N LEU A 16 -14.18 -2.16 47.92
CA LEU A 16 -14.74 -2.73 49.16
C LEU A 16 -15.32 -4.14 48.98
N ARG A 17 -15.60 -4.83 50.08
CA ARG A 17 -16.26 -6.16 50.04
C ARG A 17 -17.59 -6.03 49.31
N ARG A 18 -17.93 -7.00 48.47
CA ARG A 18 -19.21 -7.04 47.73
C ARG A 18 -19.41 -5.91 46.70
N SER A 19 -18.38 -5.11 46.40
CA SER A 19 -18.45 -4.07 45.38
C SER A 19 -18.66 -4.58 43.95
N GLY A 20 -18.53 -5.90 43.70
CA GLY A 20 -18.77 -6.52 42.39
C GLY A 20 -17.50 -6.85 41.59
N LYS A 21 -16.32 -6.61 42.15
CA LYS A 21 -15.01 -6.86 41.53
C LYS A 21 -14.81 -8.26 40.91
N SER A 22 -15.07 -9.33 41.66
CA SER A 22 -14.94 -10.69 41.14
C SER A 22 -16.02 -11.01 40.07
N SER A 23 -17.20 -10.39 40.15
CA SER A 23 -18.23 -10.51 39.12
C SER A 23 -17.81 -9.85 37.82
N ILE A 24 -17.23 -8.64 37.89
CA ILE A 24 -16.69 -7.92 36.72
C ILE A 24 -15.64 -8.78 36.00
N GLN A 25 -14.67 -9.33 36.74
CA GLN A 25 -13.61 -10.14 36.17
C GLN A 25 -14.16 -11.35 35.40
N LYS A 26 -15.11 -12.09 35.99
CA LYS A 26 -15.66 -13.31 35.38
C LYS A 26 -16.57 -13.02 34.19
N VAL A 27 -17.35 -11.93 34.24
CA VAL A 27 -18.23 -11.54 33.13
C VAL A 27 -17.40 -11.08 31.92
N VAL A 28 -16.40 -10.22 32.14
CA VAL A 28 -15.62 -9.62 31.05
C VAL A 28 -14.63 -10.61 30.46
N PHE A 29 -13.90 -11.36 31.28
CA PHE A 29 -12.77 -12.17 30.81
C PHE A 29 -13.05 -13.68 30.75
N GLN A 30 -14.03 -14.19 31.49
CA GLN A 30 -14.40 -15.62 31.47
C GLN A 30 -15.75 -15.88 30.77
N LYS A 31 -16.39 -14.84 30.21
CA LYS A 31 -17.71 -14.90 29.55
C LYS A 31 -18.80 -15.55 30.43
N MET A 32 -18.71 -15.39 31.75
CA MET A 32 -19.74 -15.89 32.67
C MET A 32 -21.02 -15.06 32.51
N PRO A 33 -22.21 -15.69 32.35
CA PRO A 33 -23.46 -14.96 32.32
C PRO A 33 -23.67 -14.12 33.59
N PRO A 34 -24.14 -12.86 33.49
CA PRO A 34 -24.32 -11.98 34.65
C PRO A 34 -25.22 -12.57 35.76
N GLN A 35 -26.23 -13.36 35.38
CA GLN A 35 -27.16 -14.02 36.30
C GLN A 35 -26.48 -15.07 37.20
N ASP A 36 -25.44 -15.71 36.69
CA ASP A 36 -24.70 -16.77 37.40
C ASP A 36 -23.71 -16.20 38.42
N THR A 37 -23.39 -14.90 38.32
CA THR A 37 -22.49 -14.22 39.26
C THR A 37 -23.04 -14.14 40.69
N LEU A 38 -24.36 -14.30 40.86
CA LEU A 38 -25.03 -14.36 42.17
C LEU A 38 -24.55 -15.52 43.04
N TYR A 39 -24.04 -16.60 42.43
CA TYR A 39 -23.56 -17.79 43.13
C TYR A 39 -22.06 -17.75 43.47
N LEU A 40 -21.40 -16.63 43.22
CA LEU A 40 -19.99 -16.46 43.55
C LEU A 40 -19.80 -16.36 45.07
N GLY A 41 -18.96 -17.25 45.62
CA GLY A 41 -18.52 -17.18 47.01
C GLY A 41 -17.64 -15.95 47.27
N THR A 42 -17.44 -15.62 48.55
CA THR A 42 -16.51 -14.55 48.94
C THR A 42 -15.07 -14.97 48.64
N SER A 43 -14.41 -14.25 47.73
CA SER A 43 -13.06 -14.55 47.26
C SER A 43 -12.05 -14.52 48.41
N ALA A 44 -11.36 -15.65 48.64
CA ALA A 44 -10.09 -15.68 49.37
C ALA A 44 -8.99 -15.42 48.34
N ALA A 45 -8.00 -14.59 48.68
CA ALA A 45 -6.98 -14.14 47.73
C ALA A 45 -6.32 -15.32 47.00
N GLU A 46 -6.60 -15.46 45.70
CA GLU A 46 -5.89 -16.36 44.79
C GLU A 46 -5.23 -15.55 43.66
N PRO A 47 -4.01 -15.92 43.20
CA PRO A 47 -3.23 -15.07 42.30
C PRO A 47 -3.27 -15.50 40.83
N ARG A 48 -3.26 -14.48 39.96
CA ARG A 48 -2.70 -14.45 38.60
C ARG A 48 -3.18 -15.56 37.65
N GLU A 49 -4.32 -15.32 37.01
CA GLU A 49 -4.67 -16.01 35.77
C GLU A 49 -4.20 -15.17 34.57
N SER A 50 -3.38 -15.77 33.71
CA SER A 50 -3.05 -15.24 32.38
C SER A 50 -4.04 -15.82 31.39
N ILE A 51 -4.80 -14.97 30.73
CA ILE A 51 -5.80 -15.37 29.74
C ILE A 51 -5.19 -15.09 28.38
N GLY A 52 -5.27 -16.07 27.47
CA GLY A 52 -4.81 -15.95 26.08
C GLY A 52 -5.69 -14.99 25.27
N SER A 53 -5.66 -13.71 25.63
CA SER A 53 -6.21 -12.56 24.88
C SER A 53 -5.04 -11.68 24.43
N PHE A 54 -5.26 -10.85 23.40
CA PHE A 54 -4.30 -9.85 22.97
C PHE A 54 -3.88 -8.90 24.11
N VAL A 55 -4.73 -8.74 25.13
CA VAL A 55 -4.43 -7.99 26.36
C VAL A 55 -4.31 -8.98 27.53
N ASP A 56 -3.08 -9.34 27.92
CA ASP A 56 -2.84 -10.17 29.12
C ASP A 56 -3.08 -9.33 30.39
N VAL A 57 -4.35 -9.15 30.73
CA VAL A 57 -4.80 -8.40 31.89
C VAL A 57 -4.67 -9.25 33.14
N GLN A 58 -3.68 -8.94 33.97
CA GLN A 58 -3.57 -9.56 35.29
C GLN A 58 -4.43 -8.82 36.31
N VAL A 59 -5.69 -9.24 36.47
CA VAL A 59 -6.58 -8.71 37.52
C VAL A 59 -6.16 -9.26 38.87
N LEU A 60 -5.77 -8.35 39.78
CA LEU A 60 -5.45 -8.66 41.17
C LEU A 60 -6.63 -8.22 42.05
N ASP A 61 -7.34 -9.19 42.64
CA ASP A 61 -8.43 -8.94 43.59
C ASP A 61 -7.85 -8.78 45.01
N PHE A 62 -8.09 -7.63 45.65
CA PHE A 62 -7.56 -7.34 46.98
C PHE A 62 -8.63 -7.58 48.07
N PRO A 63 -8.32 -8.35 49.14
CA PRO A 63 -9.27 -8.65 50.20
C PRO A 63 -9.62 -7.39 51.02
N SER A 64 -10.89 -7.33 51.39
CA SER A 64 -11.59 -6.14 51.90
C SER A 64 -11.57 -5.98 53.43
N GLN A 65 -10.73 -6.70 54.16
CA GLN A 65 -10.53 -6.50 55.60
C GLN A 65 -9.06 -6.17 55.84
N LEU A 66 -8.87 -5.04 56.52
CA LEU A 66 -7.60 -4.50 56.98
C LEU A 66 -6.63 -5.59 57.46
N ASP A 67 -5.55 -5.78 56.70
CA ASP A 67 -4.22 -5.37 57.14
C ASP A 67 -3.49 -4.79 55.91
N PHE A 68 -3.77 -3.53 55.60
CA PHE A 68 -3.07 -2.73 54.56
C PHE A 68 -1.55 -2.62 54.78
N PHE A 69 -1.04 -3.18 55.90
CA PHE A 69 0.27 -2.95 56.49
C PHE A 69 0.99 -4.22 56.98
N ASP A 70 0.46 -5.43 56.81
CA ASP A 70 1.25 -6.60 57.19
C ASP A 70 2.38 -6.84 56.19
N SER A 71 3.60 -6.80 56.72
CA SER A 71 4.89 -6.81 56.03
C SER A 71 5.24 -8.11 55.28
N GLU A 72 4.28 -9.01 55.09
CA GLU A 72 4.50 -10.30 54.42
C GLU A 72 4.18 -10.28 52.91
N TRP A 73 3.50 -9.24 52.40
CA TRP A 73 3.17 -9.12 50.97
C TRP A 73 3.89 -7.96 50.29
N ASP A 74 4.58 -8.24 49.18
CA ASP A 74 5.31 -7.28 48.34
C ASP A 74 4.35 -6.40 47.50
N PHE A 75 3.50 -5.64 48.18
CA PHE A 75 2.59 -4.67 47.58
C PHE A 75 3.34 -3.60 46.77
N GLU A 76 4.56 -3.27 47.21
CA GLU A 76 5.43 -2.28 46.56
C GLU A 76 5.97 -2.79 45.21
N GLY A 77 6.39 -4.06 45.14
CA GLY A 77 6.82 -4.70 43.91
C GLY A 77 5.70 -4.85 42.88
N VAL A 78 4.47 -5.11 43.33
CA VAL A 78 3.29 -5.27 42.46
C VAL A 78 2.88 -3.94 41.82
N LEU A 79 2.81 -2.85 42.60
CA LEU A 79 2.40 -1.52 42.10
C LEU A 79 3.38 -0.89 41.11
N ARG A 80 4.67 -1.24 41.18
CA ARG A 80 5.68 -0.74 40.23
C ARG A 80 5.46 -1.28 38.80
N ASP A 81 4.83 -2.45 38.70
CA ASP A 81 4.66 -3.19 37.46
C ASP A 81 3.27 -2.99 36.79
N ILE A 82 2.38 -2.23 37.42
CA ILE A 82 0.99 -1.99 36.98
C ILE A 82 0.88 -0.69 36.18
N GLY A 83 0.09 -0.73 35.10
CA GLY A 83 -0.15 0.43 34.22
C GLY A 83 -1.35 1.28 34.65
N ALA A 84 -2.43 0.66 35.14
CA ALA A 84 -3.62 1.36 35.63
C ALA A 84 -4.26 0.68 36.85
N LEU A 85 -4.82 1.50 37.74
CA LEU A 85 -5.68 1.09 38.85
C LEU A 85 -7.14 1.42 38.52
N ILE A 86 -7.99 0.42 38.64
CA ILE A 86 -9.44 0.51 38.57
C ILE A 86 -9.98 0.33 39.99
N PHE A 87 -10.65 1.35 40.53
CA PHE A 87 -11.32 1.27 41.83
C PHE A 87 -12.83 1.19 41.65
N VAL A 88 -13.45 0.14 42.20
CA VAL A 88 -14.86 -0.17 42.04
C VAL A 88 -15.65 0.29 43.26
N ILE A 89 -16.59 1.22 43.04
CA ILE A 89 -17.52 1.75 44.04
C ILE A 89 -18.91 1.20 43.75
N ASP A 90 -19.59 0.65 44.75
CA ASP A 90 -20.99 0.24 44.61
C ASP A 90 -21.91 1.46 44.73
N ALA A 91 -22.67 1.76 43.67
CA ALA A 91 -23.59 2.90 43.65
C ALA A 91 -24.92 2.63 44.39
N GLN A 92 -25.22 1.37 44.72
CA GLN A 92 -26.45 0.98 45.43
C GLN A 92 -26.26 0.92 46.95
N ASP A 93 -25.01 0.93 47.42
CA ASP A 93 -24.64 0.89 48.84
C ASP A 93 -24.09 2.23 49.32
N GLU A 94 -23.85 2.37 50.62
CA GLU A 94 -23.26 3.58 51.20
C GLU A 94 -21.78 3.72 50.80
N TYR A 95 -21.46 4.67 49.92
CA TYR A 95 -20.13 4.83 49.33
C TYR A 95 -19.15 5.69 50.14
N LEU A 96 -19.53 6.21 51.32
CA LEU A 96 -18.63 7.05 52.15
C LEU A 96 -17.39 6.29 52.62
N GLU A 97 -17.56 5.05 53.07
CA GLU A 97 -16.44 4.18 53.44
C GLU A 97 -15.57 3.86 52.22
N ALA A 98 -16.18 3.70 51.04
CA ALA A 98 -15.49 3.42 49.79
C ALA A 98 -14.62 4.61 49.35
N LEU A 99 -15.13 5.84 49.50
CA LEU A 99 -14.39 7.08 49.23
C LEU A 99 -13.19 7.23 50.17
N SER A 100 -13.38 6.95 51.46
CA SER A 100 -12.27 6.98 52.44
C SER A 100 -11.16 5.97 52.07
N ALA A 101 -11.54 4.75 51.68
CA ALA A 101 -10.61 3.73 51.22
C ALA A 101 -9.93 4.09 49.89
N LEU A 102 -10.67 4.68 48.95
CA LEU A 102 -10.17 5.19 47.69
C LEU A 102 -9.09 6.26 47.93
N HIS A 103 -9.37 7.25 48.80
CA HIS A 103 -8.43 8.31 49.13
C HIS A 103 -7.11 7.76 49.66
N VAL A 104 -7.15 6.84 50.63
CA VAL A 104 -5.95 6.18 51.18
C VAL A 104 -5.17 5.44 50.08
N THR A 105 -5.88 4.77 49.16
CA THR A 105 -5.28 4.03 48.05
C THR A 105 -4.58 4.96 47.07
N ILE A 106 -5.24 6.04 46.63
CA ILE A 106 -4.68 7.05 45.72
C ILE A 106 -3.42 7.68 46.32
N MET A 107 -3.46 8.08 47.60
CA MET A 107 -2.31 8.68 48.29
C MET A 107 -1.07 7.76 48.30
N LYS A 108 -1.27 6.45 48.45
CA LYS A 108 -0.19 5.46 48.45
C LYS A 108 0.36 5.23 47.05
N VAL A 109 -0.54 5.11 46.07
CA VAL A 109 -0.21 4.93 44.65
C VAL A 109 0.60 6.10 44.11
N LEU A 110 0.17 7.33 44.34
CA LEU A 110 0.85 8.53 43.82
C LEU A 110 2.28 8.69 44.39
N ARG A 111 2.51 8.21 45.62
CA ARG A 111 3.86 8.17 46.21
C ARG A 111 4.79 7.17 45.54
N MET A 112 4.25 6.06 45.05
CA MET A 112 5.03 4.93 44.51
C MET A 112 5.19 5.00 42.99
N ASN A 113 4.11 5.32 42.28
CA ASN A 113 4.07 5.44 40.82
C ASN A 113 3.18 6.62 40.41
N PRO A 114 3.74 7.84 40.27
CA PRO A 114 2.97 9.03 39.92
C PRO A 114 2.47 9.03 38.47
N GLY A 115 2.97 8.12 37.61
CA GLY A 115 2.56 7.99 36.21
C GLY A 115 1.46 6.96 35.97
N MET A 116 0.92 6.33 37.02
CA MET A 116 -0.10 5.31 36.90
C MET A 116 -1.49 5.92 36.67
N LEU A 117 -2.26 5.35 35.75
CA LEU A 117 -3.62 5.82 35.46
C LEU A 117 -4.58 5.39 36.58
N ILE A 118 -5.44 6.32 37.02
CA ILE A 118 -6.43 6.09 38.08
C ILE A 118 -7.84 6.24 37.49
N GLU A 119 -8.58 5.14 37.53
CA GLU A 119 -9.90 5.01 36.92
C GLU A 119 -10.89 4.53 37.98
N ILE A 120 -12.05 5.18 38.09
CA ILE A 120 -13.07 4.88 39.10
C ILE A 120 -14.31 4.36 38.38
N PHE A 121 -14.73 3.15 38.75
CA PHE A 121 -15.96 2.54 38.25
C PHE A 121 -17.05 2.71 39.29
N VAL A 122 -18.03 3.56 38.98
CA VAL A 122 -19.29 3.66 39.71
C VAL A 122 -20.17 2.52 39.21
N HIS A 123 -20.24 1.46 40.01
CA HIS A 123 -20.73 0.15 39.62
C HIS A 123 -22.15 -0.14 40.14
N LYS A 124 -22.84 -1.10 39.51
CA LYS A 124 -24.23 -1.50 39.81
C LYS A 124 -25.27 -0.40 39.55
N VAL A 125 -25.10 0.34 38.45
CA VAL A 125 -26.02 1.43 38.08
C VAL A 125 -27.34 0.96 37.44
N ASP A 126 -27.50 -0.34 37.21
CA ASP A 126 -28.66 -1.00 36.58
C ASP A 126 -30.00 -0.70 37.26
N GLY A 127 -30.02 -0.63 38.59
CA GLY A 127 -31.23 -0.36 39.36
C GLY A 127 -31.58 1.13 39.57
N LEU A 128 -30.76 2.06 39.05
CA LEU A 128 -30.87 3.50 39.30
C LEU A 128 -31.53 4.22 38.12
N SER A 129 -32.33 5.27 38.40
CA SER A 129 -32.84 6.16 37.36
C SER A 129 -31.73 7.02 36.75
N ASP A 130 -31.90 7.47 35.51
CA ASP A 130 -30.88 8.25 34.80
C ASP A 130 -30.50 9.55 35.53
N ASP A 131 -31.47 10.25 36.12
CA ASP A 131 -31.21 11.43 36.95
C ASP A 131 -30.34 11.08 38.17
N TYR A 132 -30.64 9.96 38.83
CA TYR A 132 -29.92 9.52 40.02
C TYR A 132 -28.49 9.04 39.68
N ARG A 133 -28.28 8.45 38.49
CA ARG A 133 -26.94 8.08 38.00
C ARG A 133 -26.04 9.30 37.84
N ILE A 134 -26.57 10.36 37.22
CA ILE A 134 -25.83 11.61 36.99
C ILE A 134 -25.51 12.29 38.33
N ASP A 135 -26.49 12.37 39.22
CA ASP A 135 -26.31 12.98 40.54
C ASP A 135 -25.29 12.20 41.39
N THR A 136 -25.36 10.87 41.41
CA THR A 136 -24.43 10.01 42.15
C THR A 136 -23.01 10.15 41.61
N GLN A 137 -22.83 10.15 40.28
CA GLN A 137 -21.52 10.35 39.66
C GLN A 137 -20.94 11.71 40.03
N ARG A 138 -21.76 12.76 39.97
CA ARG A 138 -21.35 14.13 40.31
C ARG A 138 -20.95 14.24 41.77
N ASP A 139 -21.73 13.64 42.69
CA ASP A 139 -21.43 13.66 44.12
C ASP A 139 -20.12 12.92 44.43
N ILE A 140 -19.94 11.71 43.89
CA ILE A 140 -18.69 10.94 44.02
C ILE A 140 -17.50 11.72 43.46
N GLN A 141 -17.65 12.31 42.28
CA GLN A 141 -16.59 13.09 41.63
C GLN A 141 -16.21 14.32 42.44
N GLN A 142 -17.18 15.10 42.93
CA GLN A 142 -16.92 16.29 43.72
C GLN A 142 -16.22 15.94 45.02
N ARG A 143 -16.74 14.98 45.79
CA ARG A 143 -16.13 14.57 47.06
C ARG A 143 -14.71 14.03 46.92
N THR A 144 -14.47 13.22 45.90
CA THR A 144 -13.13 12.67 45.63
C THR A 144 -12.14 13.78 45.32
N LEU A 145 -12.54 14.77 44.51
CA LEU A 145 -11.69 15.90 44.16
C LEU A 145 -11.46 16.84 45.34
N ASP A 146 -12.48 17.12 46.14
CA ASP A 146 -12.40 17.97 47.33
C ASP A 146 -11.46 17.35 48.38
N GLU A 147 -11.59 16.05 48.67
CA GLU A 147 -10.70 15.34 49.61
C GLU A 147 -9.24 15.32 49.14
N LEU A 148 -9.00 15.23 47.83
CA LEU A 148 -7.64 15.28 47.25
C LEU A 148 -7.04 16.69 47.30
N ALA A 149 -7.86 17.70 47.05
CA ALA A 149 -7.47 19.10 47.18
C ALA A 149 -7.11 19.46 48.63
N ASP A 150 -7.89 18.97 49.60
CA ASP A 150 -7.61 19.15 51.04
C ASP A 150 -6.29 18.48 51.47
N ALA A 151 -5.91 17.37 50.82
CA ALA A 151 -4.63 16.71 51.03
C ALA A 151 -3.44 17.39 50.32
N GLY A 152 -3.68 18.47 49.57
CA GLY A 152 -2.67 19.25 48.86
C GLY A 152 -2.12 18.58 47.59
N ILE A 153 -2.88 17.66 46.98
CA ILE A 153 -2.51 17.00 45.73
C ILE A 153 -3.33 17.61 44.58
N ASP A 154 -2.74 18.60 43.92
CA ASP A 154 -3.32 19.23 42.72
C ASP A 154 -2.76 18.60 41.45
N GLY A 155 -3.64 18.28 40.47
CA GLY A 155 -3.25 17.90 39.11
C GLY A 155 -3.30 16.40 38.77
N VAL A 156 -3.97 15.56 39.56
CA VAL A 156 -4.17 14.13 39.24
C VAL A 156 -5.35 13.97 38.29
N THR A 157 -5.13 13.33 37.15
CA THR A 157 -6.20 13.06 36.17
C THR A 157 -6.93 11.77 36.55
N ILE A 158 -8.08 11.93 37.23
CA ILE A 158 -8.98 10.82 37.58
C ILE A 158 -10.14 10.78 36.60
N SER A 159 -10.45 9.59 36.09
CA SER A 159 -11.57 9.35 35.19
C SER A 159 -12.65 8.51 35.86
N PHE A 160 -13.92 8.85 35.63
CA PHE A 160 -15.08 8.20 36.24
C PHE A 160 -15.91 7.53 35.15
N HIS A 161 -16.30 6.27 35.36
CA HIS A 161 -17.14 5.50 34.44
C HIS A 161 -18.33 4.92 35.18
N LEU A 162 -19.53 5.07 34.61
CA LEU A 162 -20.72 4.38 35.06
C LEU A 162 -20.72 2.98 34.46
N THR A 163 -20.84 1.94 35.28
CA THR A 163 -20.72 0.55 34.81
C THR A 163 -21.78 -0.36 35.43
N SER A 164 -22.28 -1.30 34.64
CA SER A 164 -23.05 -2.45 35.11
C SER A 164 -22.58 -3.72 34.39
N ILE A 165 -22.68 -4.87 35.05
CA ILE A 165 -22.42 -6.17 34.43
C ILE A 165 -23.61 -6.66 33.57
N PHE A 166 -24.78 -6.03 33.71
CA PHE A 166 -25.97 -6.40 32.94
C PHE A 166 -26.05 -5.71 31.58
N ASP A 167 -25.32 -4.61 31.43
CA ASP A 167 -25.26 -3.81 30.19
C ASP A 167 -23.83 -3.80 29.63
N HIS A 168 -23.68 -3.35 28.39
CA HIS A 168 -22.38 -3.28 27.69
C HIS A 168 -21.43 -2.16 28.20
N SER A 169 -21.91 -1.32 29.12
CA SER A 169 -21.16 -0.18 29.70
C SER A 169 -19.83 -0.59 30.35
N ILE A 170 -19.77 -1.78 30.97
CA ILE A 170 -18.54 -2.28 31.57
C ILE A 170 -17.45 -2.53 30.52
N PHE A 171 -17.81 -3.09 29.36
CA PHE A 171 -16.85 -3.35 28.30
C PHE A 171 -16.38 -2.07 27.61
N GLU A 172 -17.26 -1.08 27.45
CA GLU A 172 -16.88 0.26 26.98
C GLU A 172 -15.89 0.94 27.94
N ALA A 173 -16.16 0.88 29.25
CA ALA A 173 -15.27 1.43 30.26
C ALA A 173 -13.88 0.77 30.21
N PHE A 174 -13.82 -0.57 30.16
CA PHE A 174 -12.55 -1.28 30.00
C PHE A 174 -11.82 -0.92 28.70
N SER A 175 -12.55 -0.74 27.60
CA SER A 175 -11.98 -0.32 26.32
C SER A 175 -11.29 1.04 26.42
N LYS A 176 -11.93 2.02 27.07
CA LYS A 176 -11.31 3.34 27.32
C LYS A 176 -10.08 3.25 28.21
N VAL A 177 -10.09 2.39 29.24
CA VAL A 177 -8.93 2.20 30.13
C VAL A 177 -7.76 1.57 29.37
N ILE A 178 -8.02 0.52 28.59
CA ILE A 178 -6.98 -0.19 27.82
C ILE A 178 -6.40 0.70 26.74
N GLN A 179 -7.21 1.52 26.07
CA GLN A 179 -6.75 2.50 25.09
C GLN A 179 -5.67 3.43 25.66
N LYS A 180 -5.91 3.98 26.85
CA LYS A 180 -4.94 4.87 27.51
C LYS A 180 -3.61 4.17 27.85
N LEU A 181 -3.60 2.84 27.94
CA LEU A 181 -2.40 2.05 28.23
C LEU A 181 -1.58 1.68 26.99
N ILE A 182 -2.14 1.84 25.78
CA ILE A 182 -1.47 1.47 24.55
C ILE A 182 -0.65 2.67 24.03
N PRO A 183 0.69 2.61 24.05
CA PRO A 183 1.52 3.75 23.66
C PRO A 183 1.43 4.08 22.16
N GLN A 184 1.07 3.11 21.31
CA GLN A 184 0.88 3.33 19.87
C GLN A 184 -0.56 3.71 19.49
N LEU A 185 -1.47 3.99 20.44
CA LEU A 185 -2.86 4.34 20.16
C LEU A 185 -3.01 5.49 19.14
N PRO A 186 -2.25 6.60 19.21
CA PRO A 186 -2.39 7.69 18.24
C PRO A 186 -2.12 7.27 16.80
N THR A 187 -1.25 6.28 16.59
CA THR A 187 -0.98 5.72 15.27
C THR A 187 -2.17 4.91 14.76
N LEU A 188 -2.73 4.04 15.61
CA LEU A 188 -3.91 3.23 15.26
C LEU A 188 -5.14 4.10 14.99
N GLU A 189 -5.37 5.11 15.83
CA GLU A 189 -6.45 6.09 15.65
C GLU A 189 -6.28 6.86 14.34
N ASN A 190 -5.08 7.33 14.02
CA ASN A 190 -4.81 7.98 12.74
C ASN A 190 -5.05 7.06 11.54
N LEU A 191 -4.68 5.78 11.62
CA LEU A 191 -4.96 4.81 10.56
C LEU A 191 -6.47 4.61 10.37
N LEU A 192 -7.24 4.48 11.45
CA LEU A 192 -8.70 4.37 11.40
C LEU A 192 -9.35 5.67 10.87
N ASN A 193 -8.82 6.84 11.22
CA ASN A 193 -9.28 8.14 10.69
C ASN A 193 -9.02 8.27 9.17
N ILE A 194 -7.85 7.85 8.71
CA ILE A 194 -7.52 7.81 7.27
C ILE A 194 -8.44 6.82 6.56
N LEU A 195 -8.70 5.67 7.17
CA LEU A 195 -9.60 4.66 6.63
C LEU A 195 -11.03 5.20 6.48
N CYS A 196 -11.57 5.81 7.54
CA CYS A 196 -12.92 6.34 7.54
C CYS A 196 -13.09 7.48 6.54
N SER A 197 -12.12 8.40 6.49
CA SER A 197 -12.18 9.57 5.59
C SER A 197 -12.09 9.22 4.10
N ASN A 198 -11.33 8.18 3.74
CA ASN A 198 -11.16 7.77 2.34
C ASN A 198 -12.26 6.80 1.84
N SER A 199 -12.94 6.10 2.75
CA SER A 199 -13.84 4.98 2.40
C SER A 199 -15.32 5.27 2.65
N GLY A 200 -15.67 6.47 3.15
CA GLY A 200 -17.06 6.83 3.46
C GLY A 200 -17.66 5.98 4.59
N ILE A 201 -16.82 5.47 5.48
CA ILE A 201 -17.21 4.73 6.69
C ILE A 201 -17.60 5.75 7.76
N GLU A 202 -18.76 5.56 8.39
CA GLU A 202 -19.26 6.45 9.44
C GLU A 202 -18.53 6.21 10.78
N LYS A 203 -18.21 4.94 11.08
CA LYS A 203 -17.54 4.55 12.33
C LYS A 203 -16.70 3.28 12.14
N ALA A 204 -15.53 3.20 12.77
CA ALA A 204 -14.70 1.99 12.75
C ALA A 204 -14.21 1.60 14.14
N PHE A 205 -14.22 0.29 14.41
CA PHE A 205 -13.79 -0.31 15.66
C PHE A 205 -12.83 -1.46 15.40
N LEU A 206 -11.76 -1.52 16.19
CA LEU A 206 -10.85 -2.66 16.22
C LEU A 206 -11.06 -3.43 17.53
N PHE A 207 -11.65 -4.61 17.45
CA PHE A 207 -12.07 -5.45 18.58
C PHE A 207 -11.10 -6.59 18.86
N ASP A 208 -10.95 -6.93 20.15
CA ASP A 208 -10.50 -8.25 20.59
C ASP A 208 -11.71 -9.20 20.65
N VAL A 209 -11.62 -10.34 19.96
CA VAL A 209 -12.72 -11.30 19.78
C VAL A 209 -13.13 -11.95 21.10
N VAL A 210 -12.16 -12.26 21.96
CA VAL A 210 -12.42 -12.98 23.20
C VAL A 210 -13.06 -12.07 24.25
N SER A 211 -12.46 -10.89 24.48
CA SER A 211 -12.94 -9.97 25.53
C SER A 211 -14.03 -9.00 25.06
N LYS A 212 -14.27 -8.89 23.75
CA LYS A 212 -15.16 -7.88 23.12
C LYS A 212 -14.75 -6.43 23.40
N ILE A 213 -13.52 -6.22 23.86
CA ILE A 213 -12.98 -4.89 24.14
C ILE A 213 -12.47 -4.31 22.83
N TYR A 214 -12.79 -3.04 22.55
CA TYR A 214 -12.21 -2.36 21.40
C TYR A 214 -10.88 -1.71 21.77
N ILE A 215 -9.82 -2.09 21.05
CA ILE A 215 -8.45 -1.65 21.25
C ILE A 215 -8.24 -0.25 20.67
N ALA A 216 -8.86 0.04 19.54
CA ALA A 216 -8.80 1.33 18.87
C ALA A 216 -10.13 1.63 18.18
N THR A 217 -10.44 2.92 18.07
CA THR A 217 -11.58 3.43 17.30
C THR A 217 -11.15 4.73 16.63
N ASP A 218 -11.89 5.16 15.62
CA ASP A 218 -11.70 6.47 15.00
C ASP A 218 -12.11 7.62 15.95
N SER A 219 -11.70 8.84 15.61
CA SER A 219 -11.88 10.04 16.44
C SER A 219 -13.32 10.50 16.65
N SER A 220 -14.30 9.92 15.94
CA SER A 220 -15.71 10.25 16.18
C SER A 220 -16.18 9.71 17.54
N PRO A 221 -17.15 10.36 18.21
CA PRO A 221 -17.66 9.89 19.49
C PRO A 221 -18.27 8.49 19.36
N VAL A 222 -17.98 7.63 20.33
CA VAL A 222 -18.56 6.28 20.41
C VAL A 222 -19.96 6.40 20.98
N ASP A 223 -20.94 5.93 20.22
CA ASP A 223 -22.30 5.71 20.68
C ASP A 223 -22.43 4.31 21.28
N VAL A 224 -23.08 4.21 22.45
CA VAL A 224 -23.21 2.97 23.22
C VAL A 224 -23.99 1.92 22.43
N GLN A 225 -25.03 2.34 21.70
CA GLN A 225 -25.86 1.43 20.89
C GLN A 225 -25.07 0.87 19.71
N SER A 226 -24.24 1.71 19.08
CA SER A 226 -23.36 1.30 17.99
C SER A 226 -22.34 0.25 18.46
N TYR A 227 -21.80 0.40 19.68
CA TYR A 227 -20.89 -0.58 20.27
C TYR A 227 -21.60 -1.91 20.58
N GLU A 228 -22.79 -1.86 21.19
CA GLU A 228 -23.61 -3.02 21.54
C GLU A 228 -23.92 -3.90 20.31
N ILE A 229 -24.41 -3.28 19.23
CA ILE A 229 -24.70 -4.01 17.99
C ILE A 229 -23.43 -4.64 17.39
N CYS A 230 -22.28 -3.95 17.45
CA CYS A 230 -21.02 -4.51 16.96
C CYS A 230 -20.56 -5.71 17.81
N ALA A 231 -20.66 -5.62 19.13
CA ALA A 231 -20.26 -6.68 20.06
C ALA A 231 -21.13 -7.93 19.89
N ASP A 232 -22.44 -7.77 19.72
CA ASP A 232 -23.36 -8.87 19.44
C ASP A 232 -23.12 -9.48 18.07
N PHE A 233 -22.75 -8.66 17.08
CA PHE A 233 -22.45 -9.16 15.74
C PHE A 233 -21.23 -10.09 15.73
N ILE A 234 -20.21 -9.85 16.57
CA ILE A 234 -19.07 -10.76 16.72
C ILE A 234 -19.56 -12.14 17.17
N ASP A 235 -20.40 -12.21 18.21
CA ASP A 235 -20.94 -13.48 18.70
C ASP A 235 -21.71 -14.22 17.60
N VAL A 236 -22.60 -13.53 16.88
CA VAL A 236 -23.37 -14.14 15.79
C VAL A 236 -22.45 -14.78 14.74
N ILE A 237 -21.39 -14.09 14.33
CA ILE A 237 -20.47 -14.61 13.32
C ILE A 237 -19.65 -15.78 13.85
N TYR A 238 -19.11 -15.69 15.07
CA TYR A 238 -18.31 -16.76 15.64
C TYR A 238 -19.16 -17.98 16.02
N ASP A 239 -20.41 -17.80 16.48
CA ASP A 239 -21.34 -18.89 16.78
C ASP A 239 -21.77 -19.60 15.50
N ILE A 240 -22.17 -18.87 14.46
CA ILE A 240 -22.49 -19.44 13.13
C ILE A 240 -21.26 -20.17 12.57
N SER A 241 -20.09 -19.53 12.63
CA SER A 241 -18.84 -20.15 12.18
C SER A 241 -18.58 -21.45 12.95
N SER A 242 -18.76 -21.48 14.27
CA SER A 242 -18.53 -22.69 15.08
C SER A 242 -19.46 -23.84 14.70
N ILE A 243 -20.71 -23.55 14.31
CA ILE A 243 -21.70 -24.55 13.89
C ILE A 243 -21.37 -25.12 12.50
N TYR A 244 -21.07 -24.25 11.54
CA TYR A 244 -20.93 -24.64 10.13
C TYR A 244 -19.49 -25.02 9.72
N SER A 245 -18.48 -24.71 10.54
CA SER A 245 -17.07 -25.07 10.26
C SER A 245 -16.72 -26.53 10.57
N PHE A 246 -17.68 -27.33 11.08
CA PHE A 246 -17.41 -28.67 11.64
C PHE A 246 -17.17 -29.78 10.59
N GLU A 247 -17.58 -29.61 9.32
CA GLU A 247 -17.46 -30.68 8.31
C GLU A 247 -16.10 -30.75 7.60
N ARG A 248 -15.22 -29.74 7.73
CA ARG A 248 -13.92 -29.74 7.03
C ARG A 248 -12.80 -30.48 7.77
N THR A 249 -12.89 -30.63 9.09
CA THR A 249 -11.81 -31.20 9.91
C THR A 249 -11.82 -32.74 10.01
N LYS A 250 -12.86 -33.42 9.52
CA LYS A 250 -12.92 -34.91 9.55
C LYS A 250 -12.50 -35.60 8.23
N GLN A 251 -12.25 -34.87 7.15
CA GLN A 251 -11.80 -35.47 5.88
C GLN A 251 -10.32 -35.24 5.53
N THR A 252 -9.55 -34.54 6.36
CA THR A 252 -8.12 -34.30 6.13
C THR A 252 -7.26 -34.74 7.32
N ASN A 253 -7.34 -36.02 7.69
CA ASN A 253 -6.19 -36.68 8.31
C ASN A 253 -5.23 -37.08 7.20
N GLY A 254 -4.34 -36.17 6.84
CA GLY A 254 -3.29 -36.36 5.83
C GLY A 254 -2.84 -35.02 5.26
N ASP A 255 -1.89 -34.39 5.95
CA ASP A 255 -0.92 -33.41 5.46
C ASP A 255 -1.40 -32.47 4.34
N ASN A 256 -2.21 -31.49 4.70
CA ASN A 256 -2.36 -30.23 3.97
C ASN A 256 -2.82 -29.17 4.98
N GLU A 257 -1.90 -28.31 5.40
CA GLU A 257 -2.22 -27.05 6.09
C GLU A 257 -2.98 -26.16 5.09
N THR A 258 -4.30 -26.35 5.03
CA THR A 258 -5.22 -25.48 4.32
C THR A 258 -5.17 -24.10 4.99
N GLY A 259 -4.87 -23.07 4.19
CA GLY A 259 -4.80 -21.68 4.64
C GLY A 259 -6.01 -21.30 5.51
N GLU A 260 -5.72 -20.56 6.58
CA GLU A 260 -6.74 -20.01 7.47
C GLU A 260 -7.66 -19.11 6.62
N GLU A 261 -8.89 -19.55 6.35
CA GLU A 261 -9.84 -18.74 5.59
C GLU A 261 -10.14 -17.46 6.39
N GLU A 262 -9.82 -16.31 5.79
CA GLU A 262 -10.08 -14.98 6.35
C GLU A 262 -11.58 -14.80 6.63
N ILE A 263 -11.97 -14.74 7.91
CA ILE A 263 -13.36 -14.54 8.32
C ILE A 263 -13.78 -13.11 7.96
N SER A 264 -14.72 -12.97 7.01
CA SER A 264 -15.35 -11.69 6.69
C SER A 264 -16.87 -11.85 6.60
N SER A 265 -17.62 -10.82 7.02
CA SER A 265 -19.07 -10.84 7.00
C SER A 265 -19.66 -9.44 6.82
N ILE A 266 -20.84 -9.38 6.21
CA ILE A 266 -21.60 -8.15 5.97
C ILE A 266 -23.02 -8.35 6.48
N MET A 267 -23.47 -7.49 7.41
CA MET A 267 -24.86 -7.42 7.85
C MET A 267 -25.48 -6.11 7.32
N LYS A 268 -26.59 -6.24 6.58
CA LYS A 268 -27.37 -5.08 6.10
C LYS A 268 -28.64 -4.92 6.94
N LEU A 269 -28.79 -3.78 7.59
CA LEU A 269 -29.97 -3.43 8.38
C LEU A 269 -31.03 -2.75 7.51
N ASN A 270 -32.29 -2.83 7.94
CA ASN A 270 -33.46 -2.28 7.22
C ASN A 270 -33.46 -0.74 7.11
N ASN A 271 -32.77 -0.05 8.02
CA ASN A 271 -32.60 1.40 8.04
C ASN A 271 -31.49 1.90 7.09
N GLY A 272 -30.92 1.01 6.26
CA GLY A 272 -29.86 1.33 5.30
C GLY A 272 -28.46 1.40 5.90
N LEU A 273 -28.29 1.05 7.18
CA LEU A 273 -26.96 0.87 7.80
C LEU A 273 -26.40 -0.52 7.44
N VAL A 274 -25.11 -0.58 7.18
CA VAL A 274 -24.36 -1.79 6.86
C VAL A 274 -23.22 -1.93 7.85
N ILE A 275 -23.12 -3.11 8.46
CA ILE A 275 -22.07 -3.51 9.38
C ILE A 275 -21.16 -4.47 8.63
N TYR A 276 -19.91 -4.08 8.46
CA TYR A 276 -18.88 -4.89 7.84
C TYR A 276 -17.93 -5.39 8.92
N LEU A 277 -17.69 -6.70 8.97
CA LEU A 277 -16.77 -7.35 9.90
C LEU A 277 -15.69 -8.07 9.10
N ARG A 278 -14.44 -7.91 9.54
CA ARG A 278 -13.31 -8.66 9.01
C ARG A 278 -12.31 -9.02 10.11
N ALA A 279 -11.94 -10.29 10.19
CA ALA A 279 -10.82 -10.73 11.02
C ALA A 279 -9.49 -10.24 10.43
N ILE A 280 -8.68 -9.59 11.27
CA ILE A 280 -7.29 -9.23 10.97
C ILE A 280 -6.35 -10.35 11.42
N ASP A 281 -6.61 -10.92 12.60
CA ASP A 281 -5.86 -12.03 13.19
C ASP A 281 -6.82 -12.89 14.04
N LYS A 282 -6.36 -14.02 14.58
CA LYS A 282 -7.13 -14.93 15.46
C LYS A 282 -7.79 -14.23 16.63
N TYR A 283 -7.19 -13.14 17.12
CA TYR A 283 -7.69 -12.38 18.27
C TYR A 283 -8.32 -11.04 17.87
N LEU A 284 -8.03 -10.50 16.67
CA LEU A 284 -8.39 -9.13 16.30
C LEU A 284 -9.36 -9.07 15.12
N VAL A 285 -10.41 -8.28 15.27
CA VAL A 285 -11.44 -8.08 14.24
C VAL A 285 -11.70 -6.59 14.03
N LEU A 286 -11.71 -6.17 12.77
CA LEU A 286 -12.15 -4.83 12.35
C LEU A 286 -13.65 -4.85 12.06
N ILE A 287 -14.39 -3.91 12.65
CA ILE A 287 -15.80 -3.68 12.36
C ILE A 287 -16.00 -2.25 11.87
N CYS A 288 -16.68 -2.10 10.74
CA CYS A 288 -16.97 -0.80 10.11
C CYS A 288 -18.48 -0.62 9.94
N LEU A 289 -18.99 0.55 10.34
CA LEU A 289 -20.37 0.98 10.13
C LEU A 289 -20.42 1.95 8.96
N MET A 290 -21.25 1.67 7.96
CA MET A 290 -21.40 2.51 6.77
C MET A 290 -22.82 2.50 6.23
N ARG A 291 -23.18 3.47 5.39
CA ARG A 291 -24.47 3.49 4.68
C ARG A 291 -24.43 2.63 3.43
N HIS A 292 -25.57 2.07 3.05
CA HIS A 292 -25.73 1.28 1.83
C HIS A 292 -25.24 2.03 0.57
N GLU A 293 -25.54 3.33 0.46
CA GLU A 293 -25.11 4.16 -0.68
C GLU A 293 -23.58 4.35 -0.74
N SER A 294 -22.92 4.44 0.42
CA SER A 294 -21.46 4.55 0.49
C SER A 294 -20.78 3.26 0.08
N MET A 295 -21.37 2.10 0.42
CA MET A 295 -20.87 0.79 0.01
C MET A 295 -20.87 0.62 -1.53
N GLU A 296 -21.91 1.11 -2.22
CA GLU A 296 -22.00 1.03 -3.69
C GLU A 296 -21.06 2.01 -4.41
N LYS A 297 -20.89 3.23 -3.87
CA LYS A 297 -20.01 4.26 -4.45
C LYS A 297 -18.52 4.01 -4.19
N HIS A 298 -18.19 3.43 -3.05
CA HIS A 298 -16.82 3.17 -2.60
C HIS A 298 -16.49 1.67 -2.63
N GLY A 299 -17.14 0.86 -3.46
CA GLY A 299 -16.84 -0.59 -3.58
C GLY A 299 -15.36 -0.91 -3.86
N LEU A 300 -14.60 0.03 -4.43
CA LEU A 300 -13.15 -0.03 -4.63
C LEU A 300 -12.31 0.11 -3.33
N SER A 301 -12.83 0.75 -2.28
CA SER A 301 -12.10 0.96 -1.02
C SER A 301 -12.17 -0.25 -0.09
N VAL A 302 -13.20 -1.10 -0.20
CA VAL A 302 -13.26 -2.39 0.50
C VAL A 302 -12.20 -3.36 -0.08
N GLN A 303 -11.95 -3.32 -1.38
CA GLN A 303 -10.81 -4.02 -2.01
C GLN A 303 -9.45 -3.42 -1.60
N ALA A 304 -9.37 -2.10 -1.39
CA ALA A 304 -8.16 -1.47 -0.84
C ALA A 304 -7.90 -1.89 0.62
N LEU A 305 -8.96 -2.09 1.41
CA LEU A 305 -8.90 -2.73 2.73
C LEU A 305 -8.43 -4.20 2.62
N GLU A 306 -8.91 -4.95 1.62
CA GLU A 306 -8.42 -6.30 1.30
C GLU A 306 -6.94 -6.34 0.91
N ALA A 307 -6.43 -5.30 0.28
CA ALA A 307 -5.00 -5.18 -0.02
C ALA A 307 -4.17 -4.70 1.18
N MET A 308 -4.75 -4.01 2.17
CA MET A 308 -4.05 -3.51 3.35
C MET A 308 -3.90 -4.55 4.47
N THR A 309 -4.77 -5.56 4.55
CA THR A 309 -4.72 -6.61 5.59
C THR A 309 -4.12 -7.93 5.12
N LYS A 310 -3.84 -8.09 3.82
CA LYS A 310 -3.15 -9.27 3.28
C LYS A 310 -1.65 -9.20 3.55
N ASP A 311 -1.28 -9.38 4.81
CA ASP A 311 0.06 -9.90 5.15
C ASP A 311 0.00 -11.43 5.10
N GLU A 312 -0.20 -12.00 3.91
CA GLU A 312 0.09 -13.41 3.69
C GLU A 312 1.60 -13.60 3.80
N GLU A 313 2.05 -14.51 4.67
CA GLU A 313 3.46 -14.91 4.75
C GLU A 313 3.99 -15.24 3.36
N LEU A 314 5.11 -14.62 2.99
CA LEU A 314 5.75 -14.85 1.70
C LEU A 314 6.21 -16.30 1.62
N PRO A 315 5.95 -17.01 0.51
CA PRO A 315 6.37 -18.40 0.37
C PRO A 315 7.90 -18.50 0.47
N VAL A 316 8.37 -19.48 1.24
CA VAL A 316 9.82 -19.73 1.43
C VAL A 316 10.51 -20.09 0.11
N PHE A 317 9.79 -20.73 -0.81
CA PHE A 317 10.30 -21.14 -2.12
C PHE A 317 9.28 -20.93 -3.25
N VAL A 318 9.73 -20.41 -4.39
CA VAL A 318 8.98 -20.29 -5.66
C VAL A 318 9.88 -20.56 -6.86
N ASP A 319 9.39 -21.06 -7.98
CA ASP A 319 10.27 -21.32 -9.13
C ASP A 319 10.84 -20.02 -9.72
N THR A 320 10.00 -19.00 -9.90
CA THR A 320 10.40 -17.75 -10.57
C THR A 320 10.01 -16.51 -9.76
N VAL A 321 10.97 -15.62 -9.49
CA VAL A 321 10.69 -14.29 -8.93
C VAL A 321 10.84 -13.23 -10.01
N ILE A 322 9.80 -12.41 -10.19
CA ILE A 322 9.77 -11.27 -11.11
C ILE A 322 9.88 -9.99 -10.28
N VAL A 323 10.98 -9.26 -10.45
CA VAL A 323 11.22 -8.00 -9.74
C VAL A 323 10.70 -6.83 -10.57
N GLY A 324 9.64 -6.19 -10.10
CA GLY A 324 8.93 -5.08 -10.73
C GLY A 324 7.44 -5.37 -10.95
N SER A 325 6.59 -4.35 -10.83
CA SER A 325 5.13 -4.45 -10.99
C SER A 325 4.60 -3.76 -12.25
N GLY A 326 5.46 -3.47 -13.22
CA GLY A 326 5.08 -2.78 -14.46
C GLY A 326 4.35 -3.67 -15.49
N PRO A 327 3.92 -3.10 -16.63
CA PRO A 327 3.14 -3.83 -17.64
C PRO A 327 3.80 -5.11 -18.16
N ALA A 328 5.14 -5.11 -18.33
CA ALA A 328 5.88 -6.29 -18.75
C ALA A 328 5.87 -7.42 -17.71
N ALA A 329 5.91 -7.08 -16.41
CA ALA A 329 5.83 -8.05 -15.32
C ALA A 329 4.42 -8.67 -15.23
N LEU A 330 3.39 -7.84 -15.36
CA LEU A 330 1.99 -8.29 -15.38
C LEU A 330 1.73 -9.23 -16.55
N PHE A 331 2.26 -8.89 -17.74
CA PHE A 331 2.12 -9.74 -18.90
C PHE A 331 2.89 -11.07 -18.74
N LEU A 332 4.11 -11.05 -18.21
CA LEU A 332 4.86 -12.28 -17.95
C LEU A 332 4.12 -13.19 -16.97
N SER A 333 3.63 -12.63 -15.86
CA SER A 333 2.85 -13.38 -14.87
C SER A 333 1.62 -14.02 -15.50
N TRP A 334 0.90 -13.29 -16.36
CA TRP A 334 -0.22 -13.85 -17.11
C TRP A 334 0.18 -15.02 -18.02
N LEU A 335 1.32 -14.97 -18.71
CA LEU A 335 1.82 -16.10 -19.49
C LEU A 335 2.17 -17.32 -18.60
N LEU A 336 2.85 -17.07 -17.47
CA LEU A 336 3.22 -18.10 -16.50
C LEU A 336 2.02 -18.71 -15.75
N HIS A 337 0.85 -18.08 -15.80
CA HIS A 337 -0.44 -18.65 -15.40
C HIS A 337 -1.02 -19.70 -16.39
N GLY A 338 -0.23 -20.12 -17.38
CA GLY A 338 -0.59 -21.18 -18.33
C GLY A 338 -1.12 -20.67 -19.67
N ASN A 339 -1.12 -19.36 -19.91
CA ASN A 339 -1.60 -18.78 -21.17
C ASN A 339 -0.53 -18.93 -22.26
N THR A 340 -0.78 -19.84 -23.20
CA THR A 340 0.17 -20.23 -24.25
C THR A 340 -0.23 -19.58 -25.59
N PRO A 341 0.64 -18.76 -26.21
CA PRO A 341 0.34 -18.10 -27.48
C PRO A 341 0.48 -19.06 -28.67
N SER A 342 -0.46 -18.97 -29.60
CA SER A 342 -0.51 -19.74 -30.85
C SER A 342 -0.82 -18.82 -32.04
N TYR A 343 -0.27 -19.12 -33.21
CA TYR A 343 -0.52 -18.33 -34.41
C TYR A 343 -1.80 -18.78 -35.10
N VAL A 344 -2.72 -17.84 -35.35
CA VAL A 344 -3.99 -18.13 -36.02
C VAL A 344 -3.85 -17.88 -37.52
N ALA A 345 -3.67 -18.95 -38.29
CA ALA A 345 -3.55 -18.86 -39.74
C ALA A 345 -4.88 -18.56 -40.48
N SER A 346 -6.03 -18.60 -39.79
CA SER A 346 -7.38 -18.62 -40.40
C SER A 346 -8.01 -17.25 -40.71
N SER A 347 -7.34 -16.13 -40.44
CA SER A 347 -7.84 -14.81 -40.89
C SER A 347 -7.75 -14.69 -42.42
N VAL A 348 -8.83 -14.29 -43.09
CA VAL A 348 -9.03 -14.28 -44.56
C VAL A 348 -7.92 -13.56 -45.37
N ALA A 349 -7.04 -12.78 -44.73
CA ALA A 349 -5.96 -12.03 -45.37
C ALA A 349 -4.52 -12.48 -45.00
N GLY A 350 -4.33 -13.38 -44.02
CA GLY A 350 -2.99 -13.73 -43.50
C GLY A 350 -2.23 -12.54 -42.89
N HIS A 351 -0.99 -12.75 -42.43
CA HIS A 351 -0.14 -11.64 -41.98
C HIS A 351 0.35 -10.80 -43.19
N PRO A 352 0.40 -9.45 -43.12
CA PRO A 352 0.80 -8.59 -44.25
C PRO A 352 2.20 -8.87 -44.80
N ASP A 353 3.09 -9.41 -43.96
CA ASP A 353 4.39 -9.95 -44.39
C ASP A 353 4.24 -11.44 -44.82
N PRO A 354 4.38 -11.75 -46.13
CA PRO A 354 4.22 -13.09 -46.65
C PRO A 354 5.35 -14.04 -46.23
N VAL A 355 6.55 -13.52 -45.92
CA VAL A 355 7.69 -14.34 -45.47
C VAL A 355 7.46 -14.80 -44.04
N LEU A 356 7.00 -13.89 -43.17
CA LEU A 356 6.63 -14.24 -41.79
C LEU A 356 5.43 -15.20 -41.78
N HIS A 357 4.39 -14.92 -42.57
CA HIS A 357 3.22 -15.79 -42.69
C HIS A 357 3.62 -17.20 -43.14
N GLY A 358 4.43 -17.33 -44.19
CA GLY A 358 4.86 -18.63 -44.71
C GLY A 358 5.68 -19.44 -43.70
N LYS A 359 6.52 -18.78 -42.88
CA LYS A 359 7.28 -19.45 -41.81
C LYS A 359 6.37 -19.94 -40.68
N LEU A 360 5.42 -19.12 -40.23
CA LEU A 360 4.49 -19.46 -39.15
C LEU A 360 3.43 -20.49 -39.58
N ALA A 361 2.98 -20.44 -40.84
CA ALA A 361 2.01 -21.37 -41.39
C ALA A 361 2.53 -22.82 -41.47
N ASN A 362 3.85 -23.03 -41.42
CA ASN A 362 4.45 -24.36 -41.33
C ASN A 362 4.28 -25.01 -39.94
N PHE A 363 3.80 -24.25 -38.94
CA PHE A 363 3.62 -24.69 -37.56
C PHE A 363 2.18 -24.41 -37.07
N PRO A 364 1.14 -24.97 -37.72
CA PRO A 364 -0.26 -24.55 -37.50
C PRO A 364 -0.85 -24.95 -36.14
N ASN A 365 -0.28 -25.96 -35.48
CA ASN A 365 -0.76 -26.47 -34.19
C ASN A 365 0.25 -26.28 -33.05
N ASP A 366 1.40 -25.67 -33.34
CA ASP A 366 2.45 -25.49 -32.35
C ASP A 366 2.30 -24.15 -31.64
N SER A 367 2.70 -24.11 -30.38
CA SER A 367 2.81 -22.86 -29.64
C SER A 367 3.92 -21.98 -30.24
N LEU A 368 3.78 -20.67 -30.12
CA LEU A 368 4.85 -19.75 -30.51
C LEU A 368 6.12 -19.97 -29.67
N TYR A 369 6.01 -20.54 -28.46
CA TYR A 369 7.16 -20.99 -27.68
C TYR A 369 7.98 -22.05 -28.42
N HIS A 370 7.30 -23.05 -29.02
CA HIS A 370 7.96 -24.08 -29.83
C HIS A 370 8.56 -23.49 -31.11
N VAL A 371 7.84 -22.61 -31.80
CA VAL A 371 8.32 -21.98 -33.05
C VAL A 371 9.57 -21.15 -32.83
N LEU A 372 9.64 -20.35 -31.76
CA LEU A 372 10.82 -19.53 -31.43
C LEU A 372 12.08 -20.37 -31.25
N ARG A 373 11.94 -21.60 -30.74
CA ARG A 373 13.06 -22.52 -30.51
C ARG A 373 13.49 -23.26 -31.76
N HIS A 374 12.54 -23.70 -32.58
CA HIS A 374 12.82 -24.56 -33.74
C HIS A 374 13.06 -23.77 -35.04
N CYS A 375 12.82 -22.45 -35.03
CA CYS A 375 13.05 -21.57 -36.17
C CYS A 375 13.89 -20.33 -35.77
N PRO A 376 15.21 -20.46 -35.55
CA PRO A 376 16.07 -19.32 -35.19
C PRO A 376 16.15 -18.25 -36.29
N ASP A 377 15.91 -18.62 -37.55
CA ASP A 377 15.86 -17.70 -38.69
C ASP A 377 14.52 -16.96 -38.83
N LEU A 378 13.59 -17.09 -37.87
CA LEU A 378 12.25 -16.51 -37.98
C LEU A 378 12.31 -15.00 -38.25
N PHE A 379 13.21 -14.29 -37.58
CA PHE A 379 13.31 -12.82 -37.60
C PHE A 379 14.36 -12.25 -38.57
N SER A 380 15.09 -13.08 -39.33
CA SER A 380 16.20 -12.63 -40.19
C SER A 380 15.81 -11.63 -41.27
N HIS A 381 14.56 -11.67 -41.72
CA HIS A 381 14.00 -10.83 -42.77
C HIS A 381 13.42 -9.49 -42.28
N ILE A 382 13.27 -9.31 -40.96
CA ILE A 382 12.56 -8.16 -40.37
C ILE A 382 13.25 -6.84 -40.68
N PHE A 383 14.58 -6.78 -40.58
CA PHE A 383 15.33 -5.55 -40.90
C PHE A 383 15.34 -5.19 -42.39
N SER A 384 14.99 -6.15 -43.26
CA SER A 384 14.91 -5.91 -44.71
C SER A 384 13.52 -5.43 -45.15
N ASN A 385 12.52 -5.54 -44.28
CA ASN A 385 11.14 -5.17 -44.60
C ASN A 385 10.78 -3.80 -43.97
N PRO A 386 10.37 -2.79 -44.78
CA PRO A 386 10.08 -1.44 -44.29
C PRO A 386 8.83 -1.35 -43.39
N ILE A 387 8.04 -2.43 -43.28
CA ILE A 387 6.86 -2.50 -42.40
C ILE A 387 7.27 -2.45 -40.91
N TYR A 388 8.48 -2.91 -40.56
CA TYR A 388 8.91 -3.00 -39.16
C TYR A 388 9.77 -1.82 -38.71
N SER A 389 9.66 -1.48 -37.43
CA SER A 389 10.50 -0.46 -36.79
C SER A 389 11.96 -0.92 -36.70
N THR A 390 12.88 -0.15 -37.27
CA THR A 390 14.33 -0.40 -37.19
C THR A 390 14.93 -0.09 -35.82
N LYS A 391 14.17 0.49 -34.90
CA LYS A 391 14.62 0.85 -33.54
C LYS A 391 14.29 -0.22 -32.49
N ALA A 392 13.33 -1.09 -32.78
CA ALA A 392 12.92 -2.17 -31.88
C ALA A 392 13.78 -3.43 -32.11
N LEU A 393 13.85 -4.30 -31.10
CA LEU A 393 14.44 -5.63 -31.29
C LEU A 393 13.60 -6.42 -32.31
N PRO A 394 14.20 -7.28 -33.16
CA PRO A 394 13.48 -8.01 -34.21
C PRO A 394 12.28 -8.77 -33.67
N ILE A 395 12.46 -9.46 -32.55
CA ILE A 395 11.41 -10.22 -31.88
C ILE A 395 10.27 -9.32 -31.38
N ASN A 396 10.59 -8.16 -30.81
CA ASN A 396 9.60 -7.19 -30.38
C ASN A 396 8.81 -6.63 -31.59
N ALA A 397 9.49 -6.30 -32.68
CA ALA A 397 8.85 -5.82 -33.91
C ALA A 397 7.96 -6.89 -34.57
N MET A 398 8.37 -8.16 -34.51
CA MET A 398 7.59 -9.30 -35.01
C MET A 398 6.31 -9.49 -34.20
N PHE A 399 6.43 -9.64 -32.88
CA PHE A 399 5.28 -9.88 -32.01
C PHE A 399 4.34 -8.69 -31.98
N ASP A 400 4.88 -7.49 -32.13
CA ASP A 400 4.07 -6.29 -32.32
C ASP A 400 3.17 -6.39 -33.56
N ALA A 401 3.75 -6.79 -34.71
CA ALA A 401 3.00 -6.97 -35.95
C ALA A 401 2.01 -8.16 -35.91
N LEU A 402 2.32 -9.21 -35.13
CA LEU A 402 1.43 -10.36 -34.94
C LEU A 402 0.28 -10.05 -33.98
N LEU A 403 0.56 -9.36 -32.87
CA LEU A 403 -0.43 -9.00 -31.87
C LEU A 403 -1.47 -8.06 -32.47
N ARG A 404 -1.07 -7.09 -33.30
CA ARG A 404 -1.99 -6.20 -34.04
C ARG A 404 -1.37 -5.72 -35.37
N PRO A 405 -1.64 -6.42 -36.48
CA PRO A 405 -1.08 -6.03 -37.78
C PRO A 405 -1.62 -4.66 -38.20
N ASN A 406 -0.75 -3.74 -38.63
CA ASN A 406 -1.11 -2.43 -39.19
C ASN A 406 -2.00 -1.52 -38.32
N ILE A 407 -1.94 -1.60 -36.98
CA ILE A 407 -2.72 -0.73 -36.08
C ILE A 407 -2.54 0.77 -36.35
N ASP A 408 -1.38 1.17 -36.88
CA ASP A 408 -1.08 2.57 -37.23
C ASP A 408 -1.88 3.06 -38.47
N VAL A 409 -2.47 2.15 -39.25
CA VAL A 409 -3.25 2.43 -40.47
C VAL A 409 -4.72 2.07 -40.29
N ASP A 410 -5.00 0.93 -39.67
CA ASP A 410 -6.35 0.44 -39.41
C ASP A 410 -6.46 -0.04 -37.95
N PRO A 411 -7.16 0.71 -37.08
CA PRO A 411 -7.35 0.34 -35.69
C PRO A 411 -8.33 -0.83 -35.49
N SER A 412 -9.02 -1.29 -36.54
CA SER A 412 -9.99 -2.39 -36.48
C SER A 412 -9.36 -3.79 -36.65
N THR A 413 -8.04 -3.88 -36.74
CA THR A 413 -7.35 -5.16 -36.98
C THR A 413 -7.35 -6.07 -35.75
N HIS A 414 -7.77 -7.31 -35.96
CA HIS A 414 -7.78 -8.35 -34.93
C HIS A 414 -6.38 -8.95 -34.74
N SER A 415 -6.12 -9.46 -33.53
CA SER A 415 -4.87 -10.15 -33.23
C SER A 415 -4.73 -11.43 -34.04
N LEU A 416 -3.52 -11.71 -34.54
CA LEU A 416 -3.19 -12.98 -35.18
C LEU A 416 -2.63 -14.00 -34.18
N ILE A 417 -2.64 -13.66 -32.89
CA ILE A 417 -2.23 -14.54 -31.80
C ILE A 417 -3.47 -14.87 -30.97
N GLU A 418 -3.70 -16.16 -30.77
CA GLU A 418 -4.69 -16.67 -29.82
C GLU A 418 -3.97 -17.29 -28.63
N PHE A 419 -4.45 -16.96 -27.43
CA PHE A 419 -3.90 -17.47 -26.19
C PHE A 419 -4.80 -18.58 -25.67
N GLN A 420 -4.25 -19.78 -25.54
CA GLN A 420 -4.95 -20.93 -24.98
C GLN A 420 -4.48 -21.13 -23.54
N ASN A 421 -5.42 -21.17 -22.59
CA ASN A 421 -5.10 -21.43 -21.20
C ASN A 421 -4.93 -22.93 -20.97
N THR A 422 -3.71 -23.33 -20.68
CA THR A 422 -3.34 -24.71 -20.39
C THR A 422 -2.85 -24.80 -18.94
N PRO A 423 -3.70 -25.24 -17.98
CA PRO A 423 -3.34 -25.27 -16.57
C PRO A 423 -2.09 -26.09 -16.23
N SER A 424 -1.76 -27.11 -17.05
CA SER A 424 -0.54 -27.91 -16.89
C SER A 424 0.76 -27.12 -17.12
N ASN A 425 0.67 -25.96 -17.78
CA ASN A 425 1.81 -25.07 -18.04
C ASN A 425 1.93 -23.97 -16.99
N LYS A 426 1.14 -24.01 -15.90
CA LYS A 426 1.24 -23.01 -14.81
C LYS A 426 2.56 -23.21 -14.07
N VAL A 427 3.35 -22.14 -13.98
CA VAL A 427 4.61 -22.09 -13.23
C VAL A 427 4.39 -21.38 -11.90
N THR A 428 4.99 -21.87 -10.82
CA THR A 428 4.95 -21.15 -9.53
C THR A 428 5.83 -19.90 -9.62
N HIS A 429 5.24 -18.73 -9.44
CA HIS A 429 5.98 -17.48 -9.57
C HIS A 429 5.43 -16.40 -8.65
N LEU A 430 6.27 -15.41 -8.38
CA LEU A 430 5.95 -14.28 -7.52
C LEU A 430 6.38 -12.97 -8.19
N VAL A 431 5.46 -12.02 -8.29
CA VAL A 431 5.73 -10.66 -8.79
C VAL A 431 5.86 -9.72 -7.60
N ILE A 432 7.03 -9.11 -7.44
CA ILE A 432 7.33 -8.23 -6.30
C ILE A 432 7.45 -6.79 -6.78
N GLY A 433 6.66 -5.89 -6.21
CA GLY A 433 6.63 -4.47 -6.56
C GLY A 433 6.65 -3.54 -5.36
N ASP A 434 7.47 -2.49 -5.43
CA ASP A 434 7.57 -1.44 -4.41
C ASP A 434 6.32 -0.53 -4.38
N SER A 435 5.62 -0.41 -5.51
CA SER A 435 4.39 0.38 -5.66
C SER A 435 3.22 -0.22 -4.89
N GLN A 436 2.31 0.64 -4.40
CA GLN A 436 1.08 0.22 -3.72
C GLN A 436 0.11 -0.53 -4.64
N PHE A 437 0.04 -0.16 -5.93
CA PHE A 437 -0.80 -0.83 -6.93
C PHE A 437 0.05 -1.32 -8.12
N SER A 438 -0.48 -2.28 -8.87
CA SER A 438 0.15 -2.80 -10.10
C SER A 438 0.10 -1.80 -11.25
N GLY A 439 1.14 -1.79 -12.08
CA GLY A 439 1.34 -0.84 -13.18
C GLY A 439 2.67 -0.11 -13.09
N GLY A 440 3.43 -0.31 -12.01
CA GLY A 440 4.75 0.28 -11.81
C GLY A 440 4.71 1.81 -11.87
N GLN A 441 5.52 2.41 -12.74
CA GLN A 441 5.62 3.87 -12.83
C GLN A 441 4.33 4.58 -13.22
N TRP A 442 3.44 3.91 -13.95
CA TRP A 442 2.14 4.48 -14.30
C TRP A 442 1.32 4.82 -13.05
N VAL A 443 1.42 3.98 -12.01
CA VAL A 443 0.80 4.22 -10.71
C VAL A 443 1.63 5.19 -9.86
N ASP A 444 2.95 4.98 -9.76
CA ASP A 444 3.81 5.81 -8.90
C ASP A 444 3.73 7.30 -9.24
N ASN A 445 3.65 7.62 -10.54
CA ASN A 445 3.58 8.99 -11.03
C ASN A 445 2.29 9.69 -10.60
N VAL A 446 1.17 8.96 -10.51
CA VAL A 446 -0.11 9.50 -10.03
C VAL A 446 -0.07 9.69 -8.52
N SER A 447 0.46 8.72 -7.77
CA SER A 447 0.51 8.75 -6.31
C SER A 447 1.45 9.82 -5.75
N LYS A 448 2.59 10.10 -6.40
CA LYS A 448 3.61 11.04 -5.90
C LYS A 448 3.28 12.52 -6.15
N LYS A 449 2.18 12.86 -6.84
CA LYS A 449 1.87 14.22 -7.33
C LYS A 449 2.99 14.84 -8.19
N ASP A 450 3.96 14.03 -8.62
CA ASP A 450 5.07 14.44 -9.50
C ASP A 450 4.57 14.74 -10.93
N TYR A 451 3.40 14.20 -11.29
CA TYR A 451 2.73 14.42 -12.56
C TYR A 451 1.31 14.92 -12.34
N VAL A 452 0.86 15.80 -13.22
CA VAL A 452 -0.53 16.22 -13.32
C VAL A 452 -1.33 14.98 -13.76
N ALA A 453 -2.15 14.42 -12.86
CA ALA A 453 -2.98 13.23 -13.12
C ALA A 453 -3.91 13.41 -14.33
N ASP A 454 -4.15 14.65 -14.75
CA ASP A 454 -5.00 15.04 -15.86
C ASP A 454 -4.23 15.26 -17.18
N SER A 455 -2.96 14.86 -17.25
CA SER A 455 -2.20 14.77 -18.50
C SER A 455 -2.58 13.52 -19.29
N GLN A 456 -2.61 13.64 -20.62
CA GLN A 456 -2.81 12.50 -21.52
C GLN A 456 -1.51 11.72 -21.72
N ALA A 457 -1.62 10.39 -21.84
CA ALA A 457 -0.53 9.54 -22.27
C ALA A 457 -0.09 9.89 -23.70
N LEU A 458 1.19 9.64 -24.01
CA LEU A 458 1.70 9.84 -25.37
C LEU A 458 1.08 8.82 -26.35
N SER A 459 0.88 7.59 -25.91
CA SER A 459 0.33 6.50 -26.72
C SER A 459 -1.20 6.47 -26.67
N TYR A 460 -1.83 6.01 -27.75
CA TYR A 460 -3.26 5.66 -27.77
C TYR A 460 -3.55 4.45 -26.88
N GLY A 461 -4.78 4.35 -26.36
CA GLY A 461 -5.18 3.31 -25.39
C GLY A 461 -4.93 1.88 -25.88
N GLU A 462 -5.19 1.60 -27.16
CA GLU A 462 -4.93 0.28 -27.74
C GLU A 462 -3.45 -0.11 -27.74
N LEU A 463 -2.52 0.86 -27.82
CA LEU A 463 -1.08 0.61 -27.76
C LEU A 463 -0.55 0.38 -26.32
N LEU A 464 -1.42 0.59 -25.32
CA LEU A 464 -1.14 0.37 -23.90
C LEU A 464 -1.80 -0.93 -23.39
N SER A 465 -2.63 -1.56 -24.22
CA SER A 465 -3.35 -2.78 -23.87
C SER A 465 -2.42 -3.98 -23.68
N LEU A 466 -2.69 -4.77 -22.66
CA LEU A 466 -2.10 -6.08 -22.44
C LEU A 466 -3.03 -7.18 -23.00
N PRO A 467 -2.49 -8.33 -23.43
CA PRO A 467 -3.30 -9.49 -23.82
C PRO A 467 -4.24 -9.96 -22.71
N GLY A 468 -5.33 -10.67 -23.05
CA GLY A 468 -6.28 -11.21 -22.07
C GLY A 468 -7.29 -10.22 -21.49
N PHE A 469 -6.92 -8.95 -21.32
CA PHE A 469 -7.85 -7.88 -20.94
C PHE A 469 -7.36 -6.54 -21.48
N SER A 470 -8.02 -6.03 -22.51
CA SER A 470 -7.62 -4.83 -23.25
C SER A 470 -8.07 -3.52 -22.57
N PHE A 471 -7.44 -2.41 -22.96
CA PHE A 471 -7.80 -1.09 -22.46
C PHE A 471 -9.21 -0.66 -22.90
N SER A 472 -9.62 -0.98 -24.12
CA SER A 472 -10.98 -0.69 -24.62
C SER A 472 -12.05 -1.46 -23.84
N GLU A 473 -11.81 -2.73 -23.50
CA GLU A 473 -12.70 -3.51 -22.65
C GLU A 473 -12.83 -2.90 -21.25
N TRP A 474 -11.71 -2.49 -20.65
CA TRP A 474 -11.70 -1.77 -19.37
C TRP A 474 -12.47 -0.45 -19.45
N HIS A 475 -12.21 0.36 -20.48
CA HIS A 475 -12.87 1.65 -20.67
C HIS A 475 -14.38 1.48 -20.88
N LYS A 476 -14.79 0.48 -21.66
CA LYS A 476 -16.20 0.14 -21.87
C LYS A 476 -16.88 -0.29 -20.57
N ALA A 477 -16.21 -1.11 -19.76
CA ALA A 477 -16.74 -1.53 -18.46
C ALA A 477 -16.92 -0.36 -17.48
N LYS A 478 -16.03 0.64 -17.53
CA LYS A 478 -16.04 1.79 -16.62
C LYS A 478 -16.96 2.93 -17.08
N HIS A 479 -16.95 3.26 -18.37
CA HIS A 479 -17.62 4.45 -18.93
C HIS A 479 -18.82 4.13 -19.82
N GLY A 480 -19.10 2.85 -20.09
CA GLY A 480 -20.24 2.42 -20.92
C GLY A 480 -20.09 2.71 -22.43
N ALA A 481 -18.95 3.26 -22.86
CA ALA A 481 -18.66 3.59 -24.26
C ALA A 481 -17.30 2.99 -24.69
N GLU A 482 -17.22 2.54 -25.95
CA GLU A 482 -15.96 2.09 -26.53
C GLU A 482 -15.05 3.30 -26.81
N SER A 483 -13.88 3.32 -26.18
CA SER A 483 -12.82 4.28 -26.51
C SER A 483 -11.96 3.66 -27.59
N ILE A 484 -12.10 4.13 -28.82
CA ILE A 484 -11.41 3.51 -29.96
C ILE A 484 -10.24 4.38 -30.47
N LEU A 485 -10.21 5.69 -30.19
CA LEU A 485 -9.27 6.59 -30.90
C LEU A 485 -8.65 7.73 -30.08
N GLU A 486 -8.94 7.84 -28.79
CA GLU A 486 -8.41 8.94 -27.97
C GLU A 486 -7.23 8.50 -27.10
N ARG A 487 -6.37 9.46 -26.76
CA ARG A 487 -5.26 9.24 -25.84
C ARG A 487 -5.80 9.25 -24.41
N PRO A 488 -5.65 8.15 -23.65
CA PRO A 488 -6.18 8.08 -22.31
C PRO A 488 -5.39 9.00 -21.36
N TYR A 489 -6.03 9.40 -20.27
CA TYR A 489 -5.33 10.10 -19.19
C TYR A 489 -4.41 9.14 -18.44
N PHE A 490 -3.31 9.66 -17.87
CA PHE A 490 -2.39 8.86 -17.06
C PHE A 490 -3.11 8.13 -15.91
N ARG A 491 -4.11 8.77 -15.30
CA ARG A 491 -4.98 8.18 -14.28
C ARG A 491 -5.71 6.93 -14.80
N ASP A 492 -6.32 7.01 -15.98
CA ASP A 492 -7.05 5.89 -16.55
C ASP A 492 -6.13 4.72 -16.89
N VAL A 493 -4.92 5.01 -17.40
CA VAL A 493 -3.91 3.97 -17.66
C VAL A 493 -3.44 3.30 -16.37
N ALA A 494 -3.23 4.09 -15.30
CA ALA A 494 -2.84 3.57 -13.99
C ALA A 494 -3.92 2.66 -13.40
N GLU A 495 -5.18 3.09 -13.44
CA GLU A 495 -6.32 2.29 -12.98
C GLU A 495 -6.53 1.02 -13.81
N TYR A 496 -6.34 1.09 -15.13
CA TYR A 496 -6.35 -0.09 -16.00
C TYR A 496 -5.35 -1.15 -15.54
N TYR A 497 -4.07 -0.79 -15.39
CA TYR A 497 -3.04 -1.75 -14.91
C TYR A 497 -3.24 -2.19 -13.46
N SER A 498 -3.86 -1.36 -12.63
CA SER A 498 -4.22 -1.72 -11.24
C SER A 498 -5.32 -2.78 -11.21
N SER A 499 -6.30 -2.71 -12.14
CA SER A 499 -7.39 -3.67 -12.23
C SER A 499 -7.06 -4.96 -13.00
N TYR A 500 -5.97 -4.94 -13.80
CA TYR A 500 -5.60 -6.05 -14.68
C TYR A 500 -5.37 -7.38 -13.94
N PRO A 501 -4.66 -7.43 -12.79
CA PRO A 501 -4.42 -8.70 -12.07
C PRO A 501 -5.69 -9.41 -11.62
N GLU A 502 -6.69 -8.67 -11.13
CA GLU A 502 -7.97 -9.22 -10.70
C GLU A 502 -8.77 -9.75 -11.89
N LYS A 503 -8.80 -8.99 -13.00
CA LYS A 503 -9.54 -9.38 -14.21
C LYS A 503 -8.96 -10.59 -14.92
N THR A 504 -7.65 -10.77 -14.83
CA THR A 504 -6.94 -11.88 -15.49
C THR A 504 -6.63 -13.05 -14.57
N GLY A 505 -6.95 -12.95 -13.27
CA GLY A 505 -6.80 -14.03 -12.30
C GLY A 505 -5.36 -14.32 -11.90
N ILE A 506 -4.48 -13.31 -11.94
CA ILE A 506 -3.07 -13.42 -11.51
C ILE A 506 -2.78 -12.71 -10.18
N ALA A 507 -3.79 -12.10 -9.56
CA ALA A 507 -3.64 -11.30 -8.34
C ALA A 507 -3.03 -12.07 -7.15
N ASP A 508 -3.19 -13.39 -7.10
CA ASP A 508 -2.61 -14.29 -6.09
C ASP A 508 -1.07 -14.28 -6.09
N THR A 509 -0.45 -14.08 -7.25
CA THR A 509 1.01 -14.08 -7.42
C THR A 509 1.68 -12.72 -7.20
N LEU A 510 0.90 -11.65 -6.97
CA LEU A 510 1.43 -10.31 -6.79
C LEU A 510 1.67 -10.00 -5.30
N ARG A 511 2.82 -9.38 -5.02
CA ARG A 511 3.19 -8.83 -3.72
C ARG A 511 3.63 -7.39 -3.91
N LEU A 512 2.69 -6.49 -3.65
CA LEU A 512 2.82 -5.05 -3.80
C LEU A 512 3.22 -4.40 -2.47
N SER A 513 3.67 -3.15 -2.49
CA SER A 513 4.27 -2.48 -1.31
C SER A 513 5.45 -3.23 -0.69
N THR A 514 6.15 -4.04 -1.48
CA THR A 514 7.27 -4.87 -1.03
C THR A 514 8.50 -4.55 -1.86
N ARG A 515 9.54 -4.07 -1.20
CA ARG A 515 10.80 -3.69 -1.84
C ARG A 515 11.78 -4.85 -1.80
N VAL A 516 12.36 -5.19 -2.95
CA VAL A 516 13.50 -6.11 -3.00
C VAL A 516 14.76 -5.38 -2.56
N THR A 517 15.45 -5.91 -1.55
CA THR A 517 16.65 -5.30 -0.97
C THR A 517 17.93 -6.00 -1.41
N LEU A 518 17.88 -7.32 -1.65
CA LEU A 518 19.02 -8.11 -2.12
C LEU A 518 18.56 -9.28 -2.98
N VAL A 519 19.25 -9.50 -4.09
CA VAL A 519 19.18 -10.70 -4.92
C VAL A 519 20.59 -11.23 -5.05
N GLN A 520 20.82 -12.44 -4.55
CA GLN A 520 22.13 -13.10 -4.61
C GLN A 520 22.00 -14.52 -5.16
N ARG A 521 23.01 -14.93 -5.92
CA ARG A 521 23.11 -16.31 -6.43
C ARG A 521 23.51 -17.26 -5.29
N THR A 522 22.85 -18.41 -5.24
CA THR A 522 23.18 -19.51 -4.31
C THR A 522 23.59 -20.75 -5.11
N ARG A 523 23.89 -21.87 -4.43
CA ARG A 523 24.28 -23.13 -5.10
C ARG A 523 23.13 -23.78 -5.88
N GLU A 524 21.89 -23.55 -5.46
CA GLU A 524 20.68 -24.21 -5.99
C GLU A 524 19.75 -23.25 -6.73
N GLY A 525 20.09 -21.95 -6.80
CA GLY A 525 19.28 -20.92 -7.45
C GLY A 525 19.65 -19.52 -6.95
N PHE A 526 18.67 -18.83 -6.35
CA PHE A 526 18.80 -17.46 -5.86
C PHE A 526 18.12 -17.30 -4.50
N GLU A 527 18.64 -16.35 -3.72
CA GLU A 527 18.02 -15.84 -2.51
C GLU A 527 17.61 -14.39 -2.77
N VAL A 528 16.33 -14.09 -2.56
CA VAL A 528 15.72 -12.78 -2.73
C VAL A 528 15.26 -12.30 -1.35
N ARG A 529 15.89 -11.23 -0.85
CA ARG A 529 15.48 -10.55 0.38
C ARG A 529 14.55 -9.42 0.06
N THR A 530 13.50 -9.31 0.85
CA THR A 530 12.45 -8.33 0.69
C THR A 530 12.23 -7.59 2.00
N GLN A 531 11.81 -6.34 1.86
CA GLN A 531 11.41 -5.47 2.96
C GLN A 531 10.02 -4.94 2.66
N SER A 532 9.08 -5.22 3.55
CA SER A 532 7.72 -4.72 3.51
C SER A 532 7.42 -3.86 4.75
N ARG A 533 6.21 -3.32 4.86
CA ARG A 533 5.78 -2.60 6.08
C ARG A 533 5.53 -3.54 7.27
N ALA A 534 5.29 -4.82 6.99
CA ALA A 534 4.94 -5.81 7.98
C ALA A 534 6.21 -6.48 8.53
N GLU A 535 6.92 -7.22 7.67
CA GLU A 535 8.10 -8.00 8.04
C GLU A 535 9.10 -8.10 6.87
N ASP A 536 10.39 -8.31 7.20
CA ASP A 536 11.44 -8.63 6.23
C ASP A 536 11.40 -10.14 5.95
N ALA A 537 11.42 -10.54 4.69
CA ALA A 537 11.33 -11.94 4.29
C ALA A 537 12.43 -12.36 3.32
N ILE A 538 12.78 -13.64 3.38
CA ILE A 538 13.77 -14.28 2.50
C ILE A 538 13.04 -15.34 1.67
N ILE A 539 13.16 -15.22 0.35
CA ILE A 539 12.52 -16.09 -0.63
C ILE A 539 13.61 -16.79 -1.44
N HIS A 540 13.49 -18.10 -1.62
CA HIS A 540 14.37 -18.87 -2.48
C HIS A 540 13.71 -19.14 -3.82
N CYS A 541 14.45 -18.99 -4.92
CA CYS A 541 13.92 -19.26 -6.26
C CYS A 541 14.94 -19.81 -7.25
N ARG A 542 14.46 -20.46 -8.32
CA ARG A 542 15.32 -20.98 -9.40
C ARG A 542 15.66 -19.92 -10.45
N HIS A 543 14.71 -19.04 -10.72
CA HIS A 543 14.77 -18.05 -11.79
C HIS A 543 14.52 -16.65 -11.24
N VAL A 544 15.27 -15.67 -11.76
CA VAL A 544 15.02 -14.25 -11.49
C VAL A 544 14.75 -13.51 -12.79
N VAL A 545 13.69 -12.72 -12.82
CA VAL A 545 13.36 -11.84 -13.95
C VAL A 545 13.42 -10.39 -13.49
N LEU A 546 14.27 -9.61 -14.12
CA LEU A 546 14.42 -8.17 -13.91
C LEU A 546 13.39 -7.45 -14.80
N ALA A 547 12.28 -7.03 -14.21
CA ALA A 547 11.22 -6.26 -14.86
C ALA A 547 11.08 -4.83 -14.28
N SER A 548 12.12 -4.38 -13.57
CA SER A 548 12.18 -3.06 -12.94
C SER A 548 12.13 -1.93 -13.97
N GLY A 549 11.53 -0.81 -13.59
CA GLY A 549 11.46 0.37 -14.45
C GLY A 549 12.82 1.04 -14.68
N LEU A 550 13.22 1.33 -15.93
CA LEU A 550 14.45 2.09 -16.26
C LEU A 550 14.39 3.58 -15.83
N TYR A 551 13.26 4.00 -15.28
CA TYR A 551 13.00 5.37 -14.84
C TYR A 551 12.47 5.38 -13.39
N SER A 552 12.77 4.34 -12.60
CA SER A 552 12.22 4.17 -11.25
C SER A 552 12.65 5.30 -10.31
N SER A 553 13.91 5.73 -10.38
CA SER A 553 14.47 6.75 -9.49
C SER A 553 14.66 8.09 -10.19
N THR A 554 14.19 9.17 -9.57
CA THR A 554 14.52 10.54 -10.00
C THR A 554 16.01 10.79 -9.88
N ILE A 555 16.62 11.36 -10.92
CA ILE A 555 18.02 11.77 -10.83
C ILE A 555 18.10 12.86 -9.75
N PRO A 556 18.89 12.68 -8.68
CA PRO A 556 18.95 13.66 -7.61
C PRO A 556 19.52 14.97 -8.16
N ALA A 557 18.95 16.10 -7.70
CA ALA A 557 19.51 17.40 -7.99
C ALA A 557 20.92 17.52 -7.38
N SER A 558 21.71 18.44 -7.94
CA SER A 558 23.02 18.77 -7.36
C SER A 558 22.86 19.19 -5.88
N PRO A 559 23.83 18.87 -5.01
CA PRO A 559 23.75 19.21 -3.58
C PRO A 559 23.46 20.69 -3.31
N ALA A 560 23.89 21.58 -4.22
CA ALA A 560 23.63 23.02 -4.13
C ALA A 560 22.14 23.41 -4.29
N LEU A 561 21.34 22.57 -4.95
CA LEU A 561 19.92 22.83 -5.22
C LEU A 561 18.98 22.05 -4.29
N GLN A 562 19.45 20.99 -3.63
CA GLN A 562 18.62 20.17 -2.73
C GLN A 562 17.87 20.95 -1.64
N PRO A 563 18.46 21.97 -0.98
CA PRO A 563 17.75 22.76 0.04
C PRO A 563 16.51 23.51 -0.50
N TYR A 564 16.44 23.74 -1.81
CA TYR A 564 15.42 24.58 -2.44
C TYR A 564 14.28 23.78 -3.09
N LEU A 565 14.30 22.44 -3.02
CA LEU A 565 13.32 21.59 -3.70
C LEU A 565 12.02 21.35 -2.91
N HIS A 566 12.08 21.39 -1.58
CA HIS A 566 10.98 20.92 -0.72
C HIS A 566 10.12 22.03 -0.13
N ALA A 567 10.47 23.29 -0.33
CA ALA A 567 9.72 24.38 0.25
C ALA A 567 8.78 25.02 -0.76
N ARG A 568 7.52 25.13 -0.33
CA ARG A 568 6.50 25.91 -1.03
C ARG A 568 6.83 27.38 -0.84
N TYR A 569 7.67 27.89 -1.72
CA TYR A 569 7.98 29.31 -1.75
C TYR A 569 6.84 30.08 -2.45
N THR A 570 6.69 31.34 -2.05
CA THR A 570 5.64 32.33 -2.36
C THR A 570 4.60 31.94 -3.42
N SER A 571 3.31 31.97 -3.06
CA SER A 571 2.17 31.78 -3.99
C SER A 571 1.90 32.99 -4.91
N ASP A 572 2.86 33.90 -5.07
CA ASP A 572 2.68 35.09 -5.90
C ASP A 572 2.70 34.69 -7.40
N PRO A 573 1.58 34.84 -8.12
CA PRO A 573 1.52 34.52 -9.55
C PRO A 573 2.41 35.44 -10.41
N GLY A 574 2.87 36.58 -9.89
CA GLY A 574 3.79 37.49 -10.57
C GLY A 574 5.24 37.00 -10.62
N LEU A 575 5.63 36.06 -9.75
CA LEU A 575 7.00 35.55 -9.69
C LEU A 575 7.21 34.34 -10.60
N PRO A 576 8.34 34.29 -11.35
CA PRO A 576 8.62 33.19 -12.25
C PRO A 576 8.87 31.87 -11.53
N ILE A 577 8.47 30.76 -12.16
CA ILE A 577 9.00 29.43 -11.84
C ILE A 577 10.23 29.14 -12.69
N MET A 578 11.27 28.64 -12.04
CA MET A 578 12.42 28.06 -12.69
C MET A 578 12.17 26.57 -12.99
N VAL A 579 12.27 26.17 -14.25
CA VAL A 579 12.17 24.78 -14.70
C VAL A 579 13.54 24.34 -15.23
N VAL A 580 14.05 23.20 -14.78
CA VAL A 580 15.34 22.64 -15.25
C VAL A 580 15.12 21.28 -15.92
N GLY A 581 15.50 21.13 -17.18
CA GLY A 581 15.39 19.87 -17.91
C GLY A 581 15.15 20.07 -19.40
N SER A 582 15.20 19.02 -20.22
CA SER A 582 14.91 19.14 -21.67
C SER A 582 13.96 18.07 -22.21
N GLY A 583 13.40 17.24 -21.33
CA GLY A 583 12.52 16.12 -21.67
C GLY A 583 11.03 16.45 -21.54
N PHE A 584 10.19 15.41 -21.61
CA PHE A 584 8.74 15.50 -21.50
C PHE A 584 8.27 16.05 -20.15
N SER A 585 8.85 15.60 -19.03
CA SER A 585 8.49 16.09 -17.69
C SER A 585 8.73 17.60 -17.53
N ALA A 586 9.82 18.12 -18.09
CA ALA A 586 10.08 19.56 -18.11
C ALA A 586 9.05 20.30 -18.96
N ALA A 587 8.67 19.74 -20.11
CA ALA A 587 7.64 20.32 -20.97
C ALA A 587 6.25 20.34 -20.30
N ASP A 588 5.87 19.29 -19.57
CA ASP A 588 4.62 19.24 -18.82
C ASP A 588 4.57 20.33 -17.75
N ALA A 589 5.65 20.50 -16.98
CA ALA A 589 5.77 21.56 -16.00
C ALA A 589 5.69 22.96 -16.64
N ILE A 590 6.26 23.17 -17.82
CA ILE A 590 6.15 24.44 -18.55
C ILE A 590 4.69 24.68 -18.99
N LYS A 591 4.04 23.68 -19.60
CA LYS A 591 2.67 23.78 -20.10
C LYS A 591 1.67 24.16 -19.00
N GLU A 592 1.81 23.56 -17.83
CA GLU A 592 0.93 23.83 -16.68
C GLU A 592 1.09 25.26 -16.16
N ASN A 593 2.32 25.80 -16.20
CA ASN A 593 2.63 27.06 -15.53
C ASN A 593 2.59 28.29 -16.45
N ILE A 594 2.91 28.13 -17.73
CA ILE A 594 3.09 29.25 -18.68
C ILE A 594 1.84 30.13 -18.86
N SER A 595 0.65 29.56 -18.63
CA SER A 595 -0.64 30.25 -18.69
C SER A 595 -0.94 31.09 -17.44
N HIS A 596 -0.32 30.77 -16.30
CA HIS A 596 -0.64 31.36 -14.99
C HIS A 596 0.47 32.23 -14.41
N ARG A 597 1.74 31.95 -14.77
CA ARG A 597 2.92 32.69 -14.29
C ARG A 597 4.07 32.65 -15.30
N PRO A 598 5.05 33.57 -15.21
CA PRO A 598 6.24 33.51 -16.04
C PRO A 598 7.08 32.24 -15.77
N VAL A 599 7.77 31.74 -16.78
CA VAL A 599 8.59 30.52 -16.72
C VAL A 599 10.00 30.80 -17.21
N ILE A 600 10.99 30.51 -16.36
CA ILE A 600 12.41 30.55 -16.70
C ILE A 600 12.87 29.11 -16.90
N HIS A 601 13.25 28.74 -18.12
CA HIS A 601 13.57 27.37 -18.49
C HIS A 601 15.07 27.19 -18.75
N LEU A 602 15.77 26.44 -17.90
CA LEU A 602 17.17 26.06 -18.09
C LEU A 602 17.24 24.66 -18.71
N TYR A 603 17.91 24.55 -19.85
CA TYR A 603 18.01 23.29 -20.59
C TYR A 603 19.33 23.15 -21.33
N HIS A 604 19.75 21.91 -21.53
CA HIS A 604 20.86 21.61 -22.43
C HIS A 604 20.39 21.63 -23.88
N TRP A 605 21.15 22.28 -24.76
CA TRP A 605 20.80 22.45 -26.17
C TRP A 605 21.98 22.15 -27.10
N HIS A 606 21.80 21.17 -27.98
CA HIS A 606 22.72 20.84 -29.06
C HIS A 606 21.97 20.85 -30.41
N PRO A 607 22.52 21.42 -31.52
CA PRO A 607 21.80 21.52 -32.80
C PRO A 607 21.29 20.18 -33.36
N GLU A 608 22.03 19.09 -33.15
CA GLU A 608 21.69 17.77 -33.71
C GLU A 608 20.87 16.88 -32.76
N ALA A 609 21.03 17.00 -31.44
CA ALA A 609 20.48 16.09 -30.43
C ALA A 609 20.07 16.79 -29.11
N SER A 610 19.31 17.88 -29.19
CA SER A 610 19.00 18.77 -28.05
C SER A 610 17.96 18.22 -27.06
N SER A 611 16.92 17.57 -27.57
CA SER A 611 15.74 17.19 -26.76
C SER A 611 14.95 16.05 -27.40
N PRO A 612 14.36 15.12 -26.61
CA PRO A 612 13.40 14.13 -27.09
C PRO A 612 12.18 14.74 -27.78
N LEU A 613 11.82 15.98 -27.41
CA LEU A 613 10.67 16.70 -27.96
C LEU A 613 10.81 16.96 -29.47
N LYS A 614 12.03 16.90 -30.03
CA LYS A 614 12.29 17.02 -31.46
C LYS A 614 11.50 16.01 -32.31
N TYR A 615 11.22 14.84 -31.76
CA TYR A 615 10.51 13.76 -32.46
C TYR A 615 8.98 13.86 -32.33
N CYS A 616 8.47 14.83 -31.59
CA CYS A 616 7.03 15.05 -31.45
C CYS A 616 6.47 15.65 -32.74
N HIS A 617 5.60 14.91 -33.43
CA HIS A 617 4.93 15.40 -34.63
C HIS A 617 4.01 16.60 -34.28
N PRO A 618 4.14 17.77 -34.92
CA PRO A 618 3.39 18.97 -34.53
C PRO A 618 1.87 18.85 -34.56
N GLN A 619 1.32 17.97 -35.41
CA GLN A 619 -0.14 17.74 -35.46
C GLN A 619 -0.62 16.80 -34.35
N ALA A 620 0.20 15.82 -33.97
CA ALA A 620 -0.18 14.85 -32.92
C ALA A 620 0.09 15.41 -31.52
N TYR A 621 1.12 16.26 -31.38
CA TYR A 621 1.60 16.78 -30.10
C TYR A 621 1.86 18.29 -30.19
N PRO A 622 0.82 19.12 -30.44
CA PRO A 622 0.99 20.55 -30.67
C PRO A 622 1.67 21.27 -29.49
N ASP A 623 1.30 20.94 -28.26
CA ASP A 623 1.86 21.59 -27.07
C ASP A 623 3.35 21.28 -26.87
N TYR A 624 3.75 20.01 -27.03
CA TYR A 624 5.16 19.61 -26.91
C TYR A 624 5.99 20.20 -28.04
N ALA A 625 5.44 20.23 -29.25
CA ALA A 625 6.07 20.88 -30.40
C ALA A 625 6.21 22.40 -30.18
N GLN A 626 5.26 23.04 -29.51
CA GLN A 626 5.33 24.46 -29.15
C GLN A 626 6.45 24.73 -28.14
N VAL A 627 6.56 23.93 -27.07
CA VAL A 627 7.68 24.04 -26.11
C VAL A 627 9.03 23.86 -26.82
N TYR A 628 9.15 22.84 -27.67
CA TYR A 628 10.38 22.62 -28.46
C TYR A 628 10.69 23.80 -29.39
N ARG A 629 9.67 24.41 -30.02
CA ARG A 629 9.83 25.61 -30.85
C ARG A 629 10.33 26.79 -30.02
N GLN A 630 9.81 27.01 -28.81
CA GLN A 630 10.28 28.05 -27.91
C GLN A 630 11.73 27.81 -27.47
N MET A 631 12.10 26.57 -27.11
CA MET A 631 13.49 26.20 -26.82
C MET A 631 14.42 26.50 -28.01
N LYS A 632 14.00 26.18 -29.23
CA LYS A 632 14.78 26.46 -30.45
C LYS A 632 14.94 27.96 -30.70
N LEU A 633 13.88 28.75 -30.51
CA LEU A 633 13.91 30.20 -30.70
C LEU A 633 14.80 30.88 -29.66
N SER A 634 14.70 30.51 -28.38
CA SER A 634 15.57 31.06 -27.33
C SER A 634 17.04 30.65 -27.54
N ALA A 635 17.30 29.45 -28.05
CA ALA A 635 18.66 29.04 -28.43
C ALA A 635 19.25 29.83 -29.61
N ALA A 636 18.41 30.33 -30.53
CA ALA A 636 18.86 31.09 -31.69
C ALA A 636 18.95 32.61 -31.43
N SER A 637 18.04 33.15 -30.62
CA SER A 637 17.85 34.61 -30.46
C SER A 637 18.19 35.15 -29.08
N GLY A 638 18.23 34.30 -28.04
CA GLY A 638 18.47 34.71 -26.65
C GLY A 638 17.38 35.60 -26.05
N GLN A 639 16.27 35.87 -26.76
CA GLN A 639 15.20 36.74 -26.29
C GLN A 639 14.04 35.94 -25.67
N PRO A 640 13.38 36.49 -24.64
CA PRO A 640 12.18 35.89 -24.07
C PRO A 640 11.01 35.94 -25.06
N SER A 641 10.17 34.90 -25.05
CA SER A 641 8.98 34.77 -25.89
C SER A 641 7.72 34.77 -25.01
N GLY A 642 7.14 35.95 -24.82
CA GLY A 642 5.98 36.12 -23.93
C GLY A 642 6.33 35.78 -22.47
N ASN A 643 5.57 34.87 -21.86
CA ASN A 643 5.81 34.38 -20.50
C ASN A 643 6.96 33.35 -20.39
N TYR A 644 7.64 33.02 -21.48
CA TYR A 644 8.70 32.02 -21.50
C TYR A 644 10.08 32.64 -21.75
N GLU A 645 11.01 32.44 -20.82
CA GLU A 645 12.43 32.81 -20.94
C GLU A 645 13.28 31.54 -20.98
N GLY A 646 13.83 31.20 -22.16
CA GLY A 646 14.71 30.04 -22.33
C GLY A 646 16.18 30.39 -22.14
N LEU A 647 16.87 29.67 -21.25
CA LEU A 647 18.29 29.81 -20.94
C LEU A 647 19.05 28.53 -21.36
N PRO A 648 19.44 28.41 -22.64
CA PRO A 648 20.15 27.25 -23.16
C PRO A 648 21.58 27.17 -22.58
N ASN A 649 22.05 25.95 -22.27
CA ASN A 649 23.44 25.66 -21.86
C ASN A 649 23.97 26.54 -20.72
N SER A 650 23.06 27.01 -19.85
CA SER A 650 23.38 27.98 -18.80
C SER A 650 23.66 27.27 -17.47
N LEU A 651 24.57 27.84 -16.67
CA LEU A 651 25.04 27.24 -15.41
C LEU A 651 24.55 28.04 -14.21
N ILE A 652 23.98 27.37 -13.22
CA ILE A 652 23.53 28.00 -11.98
C ILE A 652 24.76 28.29 -11.11
N LYS A 653 25.01 29.56 -10.77
CA LYS A 653 26.11 29.98 -9.89
C LYS A 653 25.72 29.89 -8.43
N TYR A 654 24.57 30.43 -8.08
CA TYR A 654 24.01 30.32 -6.73
C TYR A 654 22.50 30.53 -6.75
N VAL A 655 21.87 30.03 -5.69
CA VAL A 655 20.51 30.37 -5.27
C VAL A 655 20.62 30.91 -3.86
N LYS A 656 19.92 32.01 -3.54
CA LYS A 656 19.87 32.60 -2.20
C LYS A 656 18.44 32.85 -1.77
N HIS A 657 18.18 32.64 -0.48
CA HIS A 657 16.93 33.09 0.15
C HIS A 657 16.95 34.61 0.34
N LEU A 658 15.82 35.23 0.04
CA LEU A 658 15.51 36.60 0.39
C LEU A 658 14.57 36.62 1.60
N ASP A 659 14.65 37.70 2.40
CA ASP A 659 13.92 37.83 3.68
C ASP A 659 12.38 37.78 3.54
N ASN A 660 11.87 37.99 2.32
CA ASN A 660 10.46 37.96 1.95
C ASN A 660 9.96 36.58 1.48
N GLY A 661 10.79 35.53 1.56
CA GLY A 661 10.45 34.19 1.09
C GLY A 661 10.66 33.97 -0.42
N GLU A 662 11.14 34.97 -1.15
CA GLU A 662 11.56 34.86 -2.55
C GLU A 662 12.95 34.20 -2.67
N LEU A 663 13.29 33.74 -3.87
CA LEU A 663 14.61 33.23 -4.20
C LEU A 663 15.31 34.15 -5.20
N GLU A 664 16.57 34.45 -4.95
CA GLU A 664 17.46 35.09 -5.92
C GLU A 664 18.27 34.00 -6.64
N LEU A 665 18.08 33.89 -7.94
CA LEU A 665 18.79 32.98 -8.83
C LEU A 665 19.83 33.75 -9.64
N CYS A 666 21.09 33.32 -9.58
CA CYS A 666 22.14 33.81 -10.47
C CYS A 666 22.58 32.69 -11.43
N VAL A 667 22.49 32.97 -12.73
CA VAL A 667 22.83 32.04 -13.81
C VAL A 667 23.89 32.65 -14.71
N SER A 668 24.94 31.88 -14.99
CA SER A 668 25.94 32.16 -16.01
C SER A 668 25.38 31.78 -17.37
N THR A 669 25.20 32.76 -18.26
CA THR A 669 24.80 32.52 -19.66
C THR A 669 25.96 32.80 -20.62
N SER A 670 25.80 32.47 -21.90
CA SER A 670 26.75 32.85 -22.97
C SER A 670 26.91 34.37 -23.14
N HIS A 671 25.96 35.17 -22.64
CA HIS A 671 25.93 36.62 -22.76
C HIS A 671 26.31 37.35 -21.46
N GLY A 672 26.74 36.61 -20.42
CA GLY A 672 27.09 37.13 -19.11
C GLY A 672 26.22 36.56 -17.99
N ASP A 673 26.47 37.02 -16.78
CA ASP A 673 25.71 36.61 -15.60
C ASP A 673 24.38 37.34 -15.53
N ILE A 674 23.31 36.60 -15.28
CA ILE A 674 21.96 37.11 -15.16
C ILE A 674 21.44 36.76 -13.77
N THR A 675 20.88 37.76 -13.07
CA THR A 675 20.20 37.57 -11.79
C THR A 675 18.70 37.75 -11.97
N ARG A 676 17.91 36.85 -11.38
CA ARG A 676 16.44 36.83 -11.44
C ARG A 676 15.88 36.52 -10.06
N ARG A 677 14.76 37.15 -9.73
CA ARG A 677 13.93 36.75 -8.59
C ARG A 677 12.95 35.69 -9.05
N ILE A 678 12.84 34.59 -8.32
CA ILE A 678 11.97 33.46 -8.64
C ILE A 678 11.14 33.05 -7.43
N GLY A 679 9.94 32.55 -7.68
CA GLY A 679 9.02 32.09 -6.64
C GLY A 679 9.11 30.58 -6.39
N GLN A 680 9.66 29.80 -7.33
CA GLN A 680 9.76 28.35 -7.20
C GLN A 680 10.84 27.76 -8.12
N ILE A 681 11.41 26.62 -7.71
CA ILE A 681 12.33 25.80 -8.53
C ILE A 681 11.71 24.42 -8.75
N GLY A 682 11.62 23.98 -10.00
CA GLY A 682 11.24 22.64 -10.41
C GLY A 682 12.35 21.98 -11.23
N ILE A 683 12.87 20.85 -10.73
CA ILE A 683 13.97 20.11 -11.37
C ILE A 683 13.40 18.85 -12.04
N TYR A 684 13.44 18.82 -13.36
CA TYR A 684 12.87 17.79 -14.24
C TYR A 684 13.94 17.26 -15.21
N ILE A 685 15.09 16.88 -14.65
CA ILE A 685 16.27 16.40 -15.41
C ILE A 685 16.19 14.93 -15.82
N GLY A 686 15.05 14.27 -15.55
CA GLY A 686 14.78 12.89 -15.90
C GLY A 686 14.96 11.91 -14.73
N ARG A 687 14.70 10.65 -15.03
CA ARG A 687 14.78 9.52 -14.09
C ARG A 687 15.76 8.48 -14.66
N ARG A 688 16.29 7.60 -13.82
CA ARG A 688 17.12 6.46 -14.23
C ARG A 688 16.85 5.24 -13.35
N GLY A 689 17.05 4.07 -13.92
CA GLY A 689 16.92 2.79 -13.25
C GLY A 689 18.17 2.49 -12.45
N LYS A 690 17.96 1.94 -11.26
CA LYS A 690 19.00 1.32 -10.43
C LYS A 690 18.65 -0.16 -10.24
N LEU A 691 19.69 -0.97 -10.22
CA LEU A 691 19.64 -2.40 -9.88
C LEU A 691 20.50 -2.64 -8.63
N ASP A 692 20.44 -1.70 -7.68
CA ASP A 692 21.21 -1.71 -6.43
C ASP A 692 20.76 -2.81 -5.45
N TYR A 693 19.66 -3.48 -5.78
CA TYR A 693 19.21 -4.70 -5.11
C TYR A 693 19.94 -5.97 -5.61
N LEU A 694 20.80 -5.91 -6.63
CA LEU A 694 21.61 -7.06 -7.05
C LEU A 694 22.92 -7.12 -6.25
N SER A 695 23.37 -8.32 -5.87
CA SER A 695 24.68 -8.49 -5.21
C SER A 695 25.84 -8.12 -6.14
N GLU A 696 27.00 -7.75 -5.58
CA GLU A 696 28.19 -7.40 -6.36
C GLU A 696 28.63 -8.53 -7.31
N ASP A 697 28.54 -9.78 -6.86
CA ASP A 697 28.86 -10.96 -7.67
C ASP A 697 27.92 -11.09 -8.88
N LEU A 698 26.62 -10.90 -8.68
CA LEU A 698 25.62 -11.02 -9.74
C LEU A 698 25.69 -9.84 -10.71
N MET A 699 25.99 -8.63 -10.21
CA MET A 699 26.31 -7.48 -11.06
C MET A 699 27.56 -7.74 -11.90
N GLY A 700 28.60 -8.34 -11.33
CA GLY A 700 29.81 -8.76 -12.04
C GLY A 700 29.52 -9.78 -13.15
N GLU A 701 28.62 -10.74 -12.91
CA GLU A 701 28.20 -11.73 -13.92
C GLU A 701 27.50 -11.09 -15.13
N ILE A 702 26.69 -10.06 -14.88
CA ILE A 702 25.99 -9.29 -15.93
C ILE A 702 26.96 -8.29 -16.61
N GLY A 703 28.01 -7.85 -15.92
CA GLY A 703 28.95 -6.82 -16.36
C GLY A 703 28.56 -5.39 -15.98
N LEU A 704 27.81 -5.23 -14.88
CA LEU A 704 27.39 -3.94 -14.31
C LEU A 704 28.39 -3.42 -13.28
N ASN A 705 28.60 -2.10 -13.25
CA ASN A 705 29.60 -1.45 -12.39
C ASN A 705 28.99 -0.46 -11.37
N ASN A 706 27.87 -0.80 -10.71
CA ASN A 706 27.18 0.06 -9.72
C ASN A 706 26.76 1.47 -10.23
N GLU A 707 26.85 1.72 -11.54
CA GLU A 707 26.44 2.97 -12.16
C GLU A 707 24.96 2.95 -12.55
N TRP A 708 24.40 4.15 -12.73
CA TRP A 708 23.05 4.30 -13.28
C TRP A 708 22.95 3.64 -14.65
N LEU A 709 21.86 2.91 -14.89
CA LEU A 709 21.58 2.36 -16.22
C LEU A 709 21.50 3.50 -17.24
N GLN A 710 22.17 3.31 -18.39
CA GLN A 710 22.05 4.22 -19.53
C GLN A 710 20.72 4.00 -20.27
N ASN A 711 20.39 4.86 -21.23
CA ASN A 711 19.12 4.79 -21.98
C ASN A 711 18.92 3.47 -22.73
N ASP A 712 20.01 2.81 -23.13
CA ASP A 712 19.96 1.50 -23.79
C ASP A 712 19.71 0.33 -22.81
N GLY A 713 19.63 0.64 -21.51
CA GLY A 713 19.36 -0.32 -20.44
C GLY A 713 20.33 -1.50 -20.43
N LEU A 714 19.79 -2.69 -20.19
CA LEU A 714 20.52 -3.95 -20.18
C LEU A 714 20.75 -4.54 -21.58
N ARG A 715 20.24 -3.91 -22.64
CA ARG A 715 20.35 -4.43 -24.02
C ARG A 715 21.79 -4.70 -24.45
N ARG A 716 22.74 -3.90 -23.97
CA ARG A 716 24.18 -4.03 -24.28
C ARG A 716 24.85 -5.24 -23.62
N TYR A 717 24.21 -5.82 -22.61
CA TYR A 717 24.75 -6.92 -21.80
C TYR A 717 24.10 -8.27 -22.14
N VAL A 718 23.19 -8.30 -23.12
CA VAL A 718 22.60 -9.55 -23.62
C VAL A 718 23.69 -10.35 -24.35
N LYS A 719 23.91 -11.59 -23.91
CA LYS A 719 24.94 -12.46 -24.46
C LYS A 719 24.51 -12.99 -25.84
N GLY A 720 25.01 -12.35 -26.90
CA GLY A 720 25.30 -12.95 -28.22
C GLY A 720 24.13 -13.39 -29.10
N ASP A 721 23.04 -13.90 -28.54
CA ASP A 721 21.88 -14.39 -29.27
C ASP A 721 20.75 -13.35 -29.15
N LEU A 722 20.37 -12.74 -30.27
CA LEU A 722 19.28 -11.76 -30.42
C LEU A 722 17.87 -12.31 -30.04
N VAL A 723 17.83 -13.48 -29.40
CA VAL A 723 16.64 -14.26 -29.03
C VAL A 723 16.53 -14.41 -27.50
N GLY A 724 17.66 -14.57 -26.80
CA GLY A 724 17.66 -14.76 -25.34
C GLY A 724 17.69 -13.42 -24.63
N PHE A 725 16.61 -13.02 -23.96
CA PHE A 725 16.59 -11.85 -23.05
C PHE A 725 17.34 -12.13 -21.75
N HIS A 726 18.36 -12.97 -21.83
CA HIS A 726 19.16 -13.53 -20.76
C HIS A 726 20.39 -12.67 -20.55
N VAL A 727 20.57 -12.20 -19.32
CA VAL A 727 21.68 -11.32 -18.94
C VAL A 727 22.73 -12.06 -18.11
N ALA A 728 22.34 -13.13 -17.44
CA ALA A 728 23.15 -14.00 -16.60
C ALA A 728 22.45 -15.36 -16.47
N GLU A 729 23.17 -16.43 -16.08
CA GLU A 729 22.61 -17.78 -16.04
C GLU A 729 21.33 -17.84 -15.18
N LYS A 730 20.18 -18.21 -15.76
CA LYS A 730 18.86 -18.20 -15.09
C LYS A 730 18.37 -16.82 -14.63
N VAL A 731 18.88 -15.76 -15.26
CA VAL A 731 18.46 -14.37 -15.05
C VAL A 731 18.07 -13.72 -16.38
N TRP A 732 16.81 -13.29 -16.46
CA TRP A 732 16.27 -12.59 -17.63
C TRP A 732 15.96 -11.14 -17.32
N ALA A 733 15.92 -10.28 -18.34
CA ALA A 733 15.53 -8.89 -18.22
C ALA A 733 14.47 -8.54 -19.27
N ILE A 734 13.37 -7.90 -18.87
CA ILE A 734 12.23 -7.60 -19.74
C ILE A 734 11.68 -6.19 -19.53
N GLY A 735 10.98 -5.66 -20.53
CA GLY A 735 10.36 -4.35 -20.44
C GLY A 735 11.37 -3.21 -20.45
N SER A 736 11.05 -2.12 -19.75
CA SER A 736 11.84 -0.89 -19.87
C SER A 736 13.31 -1.03 -19.47
N VAL A 737 13.66 -1.97 -18.59
CA VAL A 737 15.07 -2.22 -18.22
C VAL A 737 15.92 -2.64 -19.42
N MET A 738 15.31 -3.15 -20.49
CA MET A 738 15.94 -3.49 -21.78
C MET A 738 16.04 -2.30 -22.75
N GLY A 739 15.72 -1.10 -22.29
CA GLY A 739 15.64 0.11 -23.13
C GLY A 739 14.34 0.23 -23.93
N ASP A 740 13.37 -0.68 -23.73
CA ASP A 740 12.07 -0.63 -24.40
C ASP A 740 11.18 0.42 -23.73
N SER A 741 11.08 1.61 -24.34
CA SER A 741 10.36 2.75 -23.78
C SER A 741 8.84 2.72 -24.01
N LEU A 742 8.36 1.87 -24.93
CA LEU A 742 6.94 1.72 -25.24
C LEU A 742 6.45 0.35 -24.80
N VAL A 743 5.28 0.30 -24.14
CA VAL A 743 4.66 -0.95 -23.65
C VAL A 743 4.49 -1.96 -24.79
N ARG A 744 3.95 -1.51 -25.93
CA ARG A 744 3.81 -2.28 -27.18
C ARG A 744 5.12 -2.95 -27.63
N GLN A 745 6.25 -2.26 -27.50
CA GLN A 745 7.56 -2.74 -27.94
C GLN A 745 8.24 -3.69 -26.93
N SER A 746 7.61 -3.98 -25.79
CA SER A 746 8.18 -4.92 -24.80
C SER A 746 7.64 -6.35 -24.91
N MET A 747 6.53 -6.56 -25.63
CA MET A 747 5.77 -7.82 -25.60
C MET A 747 6.55 -9.03 -26.12
N GLY A 748 7.34 -8.86 -27.18
CA GLY A 748 8.10 -9.97 -27.77
C GLY A 748 9.11 -10.56 -26.80
N GLY A 749 9.81 -9.72 -26.04
CA GLY A 749 10.77 -10.15 -25.03
C GLY A 749 10.14 -10.85 -23.84
N VAL A 750 8.91 -10.45 -23.48
CA VAL A 750 8.14 -11.15 -22.44
C VAL A 750 7.78 -12.57 -22.89
N ILE A 751 7.33 -12.74 -24.14
CA ILE A 751 6.98 -14.05 -24.69
C ILE A 751 8.21 -14.96 -24.81
N ALA A 752 9.36 -14.42 -25.25
CA ALA A 752 10.62 -15.17 -25.29
C ALA A 752 11.08 -15.60 -23.89
N CYS A 753 11.01 -14.70 -22.91
CA CYS A 753 11.35 -15.02 -21.53
C CYS A 753 10.44 -16.13 -20.96
N ALA A 754 9.13 -16.09 -21.22
CA ALA A 754 8.21 -17.15 -20.83
C ALA A 754 8.56 -18.50 -21.48
N ALA A 755 8.94 -18.51 -22.77
CA ALA A 755 9.36 -19.71 -23.49
C ALA A 755 10.60 -20.36 -22.85
N ASP A 756 11.61 -19.54 -22.51
CA ASP A 756 12.84 -19.99 -21.86
C ASP A 756 12.57 -20.56 -20.45
N ILE A 757 11.75 -19.88 -19.64
CA ILE A 757 11.41 -20.32 -18.29
C ILE A 757 10.64 -21.64 -18.31
N LEU A 758 9.61 -21.74 -19.17
CA LEU A 758 8.83 -22.97 -19.30
C LEU A 758 9.70 -24.15 -19.73
N HIS A 759 10.70 -23.91 -20.58
CA HIS A 759 11.64 -24.93 -21.01
C HIS A 759 12.62 -25.37 -19.92
N ASP A 760 13.12 -24.47 -19.07
CA ASP A 760 14.02 -24.88 -17.97
C ASP A 760 13.27 -25.69 -16.89
N ILE A 761 11.96 -25.51 -16.79
CA ILE A 761 11.08 -26.19 -15.82
C ILE A 761 10.54 -27.53 -16.34
N SER A 762 10.32 -27.65 -17.66
CA SER A 762 9.87 -28.88 -18.33
C SER A 762 10.97 -29.93 -18.45
#